data_AF-A0A1Q6E1U7-F1
#
_entry.id   AF-A0A1Q6E1U7-F1
#
_cell.length_a   1.000
_cell.length_b   1.000
_cell.length_c   1.000
_cell.angle_alpha   90.00
_cell.angle_beta   90.00
_cell.angle_gamma   90.00
#
_symmetry.space_group_name_H-M   'P 1'
#
loop_
_entity.id
_entity.type
_entity.pdbx_description
1 polymer ?
#
loop_
_entity_poly.entity_id
_entity_poly.type
_entity_poly.pdbx_seq_one_letter_code
_entity_poly.pdbx_strand_id
1 'polypeptide(L)'
;MTRRNTELMLLCIAAPLVILLFAMVALNEGNRVTLDNLTVPLSMFATFVVAHLAIRKLAPGADPAILPLSFALSGIGIAFITRLAPDLAMKQVGWLFLGVVFMVLVLAFVKNLDKLGSYKYTIMIAGILLLMSPMLPVIGNEIYGSRIWLSIGGFSIQPGELAKICIVIFLAAYLAQNREMLSVFNHKLGPFRVPDMRALVPVIIMWAVALLVIVFEKDLGSALVLFFVFVTMLYVATGKHAYIVISLLMVSVGFVFVYFLFSHVQVRVDTWLNPFADPTNTGYQLVQSIFSIADGGLFGVGIGNGMAEQIPIVESDFIFSAIAEEAGLLGAAGVLLLYLCFAIRGILISVRAKSDVSSFMAVGFTAVIVLQAFIIVGGVTRLIPLTGLTLPFVSQGGSSLLASFIILGFLLRASDQGTGLGTEMASGTGVVSLNGALGRVSLGKRLTGTMIVFSALFALLVANLTMIMVIQADEYKNMPINNHTLAKESKTERGAITTYDNVLLAHSVLQDDGSYKREYPAGNLAAHVVGYASDTYGTSGIEASCNDTLKGESNYASWIDVLNSYSGAGTAGNDVKLTINSTIQKAAQDSLKGYKGACVAIDPKTGAVLALASSPTYDADDVDNILSSGGDSSALYNRATQALYSPGSTFKIVTLTTALANNVATESTQYDSPSTLDIGGGKVTNFNNSSYGTITLQRATELSANTVFAQLGDQIGADGLVSSSEKFGFNDALNFDLPLAKSLMPDPNEMTEWETAWAAAGEPVGEHASPAGPQATVLQMALVGCAIANNGTIMQPYLVDSVNNSDGKNSYRATPSTMSNVCSSSVAKRVRTVLEGVVNNGTGKAAAISGVQIAGKTGTAETGKEKDDRWFVGMGPSDDCSVVVAVVLEEAGESLSGGAAGRAQGVLRAALEVQGNL
;
A
#
# COMPACT_ATOMS: atom_id res chain seq x y z
N MET A 1 -31.04 36.74 -13.27
CA MET A 1 -30.40 36.45 -14.58
C MET A 1 -31.33 35.59 -15.42
N THR A 2 -31.30 35.71 -16.75
CA THR A 2 -32.03 34.79 -17.64
C THR A 2 -31.41 33.38 -17.55
N ARG A 3 -32.18 32.33 -17.91
CA ARG A 3 -31.65 30.94 -17.94
C ARG A 3 -30.39 30.86 -18.82
N ARG A 4 -30.43 31.45 -20.02
CA ARG A 4 -29.29 31.43 -20.94
C ARG A 4 -28.06 32.18 -20.39
N ASN A 5 -28.23 33.32 -19.71
CA ASN A 5 -27.09 34.00 -19.07
C ASN A 5 -26.52 33.15 -17.91
N THR A 6 -27.36 32.40 -17.20
CA THR A 6 -26.91 31.45 -16.17
C THR A 6 -26.12 30.30 -16.79
N GLU A 7 -26.56 29.76 -17.93
CA GLU A 7 -25.82 28.73 -18.67
C GLU A 7 -24.44 29.23 -19.12
N LEU A 8 -24.38 30.43 -19.71
CA LEU A 8 -23.11 31.03 -20.12
C LEU A 8 -22.18 31.25 -18.92
N MET A 9 -22.72 31.75 -17.80
CA MET A 9 -21.96 31.93 -16.56
C MET A 9 -21.39 30.59 -16.07
N LEU A 10 -22.20 29.52 -16.04
CA LEU A 10 -21.75 28.19 -15.64
C LEU A 10 -20.70 27.61 -16.59
N LEU A 11 -20.82 27.83 -17.90
CA LEU A 11 -19.78 27.47 -18.87
C LEU A 11 -18.47 28.23 -18.60
N CYS A 12 -18.55 29.54 -18.33
CA CYS A 12 -17.38 30.35 -17.97
C CYS A 12 -16.76 29.94 -16.63
N ILE A 13 -17.53 29.37 -15.70
CA ILE A 13 -17.02 28.80 -14.44
C ILE A 13 -16.30 27.46 -14.68
N ALA A 14 -16.85 26.62 -15.56
CA ALA A 14 -16.25 25.32 -15.86
C ALA A 14 -14.99 25.41 -16.75
N ALA A 15 -14.90 26.41 -17.63
CA ALA A 15 -13.79 26.55 -18.58
C ALA A 15 -12.40 26.65 -17.92
N PRO A 16 -12.18 27.49 -16.88
CA PRO A 16 -10.90 27.53 -16.18
C PRO A 16 -10.49 26.18 -15.58
N LEU A 17 -11.45 25.37 -15.08
CA LEU A 17 -11.16 24.05 -14.53
C LEU A 17 -10.61 23.11 -15.60
N VAL A 18 -11.24 23.08 -16.77
CA VAL A 18 -10.78 22.25 -17.90
C VAL A 18 -9.44 22.75 -18.43
N ILE A 19 -9.27 24.07 -18.63
CA ILE A 19 -8.01 24.66 -19.10
C ILE A 19 -6.87 24.36 -18.12
N LEU A 20 -7.13 24.45 -16.81
CA LEU A 20 -6.14 24.15 -15.78
C LEU A 20 -5.72 22.68 -15.83
N LEU A 21 -6.65 21.75 -16.01
CA LEU A 21 -6.31 20.32 -16.16
C LEU A 21 -5.38 20.07 -17.35
N PHE A 22 -5.68 20.64 -18.53
CA PHE A 22 -4.81 20.53 -19.70
C PHE A 22 -3.44 21.20 -19.48
N ALA A 23 -3.40 22.34 -18.79
CA ALA A 23 -2.16 23.00 -18.44
C ALA A 23 -1.30 22.14 -17.50
N MET A 24 -1.92 21.48 -16.51
CA MET A 24 -1.24 20.56 -15.60
C MET A 24 -0.68 19.34 -16.34
N VAL A 25 -1.46 18.73 -17.23
CA VAL A 25 -1.00 17.62 -18.09
C VAL A 25 0.24 18.05 -18.91
N ALA A 26 0.17 19.18 -19.60
CA ALA A 26 1.27 19.66 -20.42
C ALA A 26 2.55 19.95 -19.60
N LEU A 27 2.40 20.57 -18.42
CA LEU A 27 3.54 20.86 -17.54
C LEU A 27 4.24 19.59 -17.05
N ASN A 28 3.47 18.53 -16.80
CA ASN A 28 4.01 17.27 -16.30
C ASN A 28 4.79 16.50 -17.37
N GLU A 29 4.37 16.58 -18.63
CA GLU A 29 5.09 16.01 -19.78
C GLU A 29 6.39 16.78 -20.13
N GLY A 30 6.86 17.69 -19.26
CA GLY A 30 8.04 18.52 -19.50
C GLY A 30 7.83 19.61 -20.55
N ASN A 31 6.60 19.79 -21.04
CA ASN A 31 6.27 20.82 -22.02
C ASN A 31 6.01 22.16 -21.35
N ARG A 32 6.35 23.25 -22.05
CA ARG A 32 5.91 24.60 -21.64
C ARG A 32 4.42 24.76 -21.96
N VAL A 33 3.69 25.52 -21.16
CA VAL A 33 2.31 25.92 -21.50
C VAL A 33 2.35 26.86 -22.70
N THR A 34 2.08 26.33 -23.89
CA THR A 34 1.99 27.06 -25.15
C THR A 34 0.53 27.12 -25.64
N LEU A 35 0.27 27.99 -26.61
CA LEU A 35 -1.04 28.05 -27.28
C LEU A 35 -1.36 26.73 -28.01
N ASP A 36 -0.34 26.02 -28.50
CA ASP A 36 -0.51 24.75 -29.18
C ASP A 36 -1.11 23.70 -28.22
N ASN A 37 -0.56 23.59 -27.01
CA ASN A 37 -1.05 22.65 -25.99
C ASN A 37 -2.43 23.04 -25.42
N LEU A 38 -2.80 24.32 -25.50
CA LEU A 38 -4.12 24.81 -25.10
C LEU A 38 -5.15 24.84 -26.24
N THR A 39 -4.77 24.45 -27.45
CA THR A 39 -5.68 24.49 -28.61
C THR A 39 -6.89 23.58 -28.42
N VAL A 40 -6.70 22.39 -27.84
CA VAL A 40 -7.79 21.43 -27.56
C VAL A 40 -8.83 22.02 -26.59
N PRO A 41 -8.50 22.42 -25.35
CA PRO A 41 -9.50 22.96 -24.43
C PRO A 41 -10.14 24.26 -24.93
N LEU A 42 -9.40 25.11 -25.65
CA LEU A 42 -9.95 26.31 -26.27
C LEU A 42 -10.95 26.00 -27.39
N SER A 43 -10.64 25.02 -28.26
CA SER A 43 -11.55 24.58 -29.33
C SER A 43 -12.81 23.93 -28.78
N MET A 44 -12.69 23.16 -27.69
CA MET A 44 -13.82 22.60 -26.97
C MET A 44 -14.70 23.71 -26.39
N PHE A 45 -14.11 24.68 -25.69
CA PHE A 45 -14.86 25.82 -25.15
C PHE A 45 -15.59 26.59 -26.27
N ALA A 46 -14.92 26.89 -27.38
CA ALA A 46 -15.53 27.53 -28.53
C ALA A 46 -16.71 26.73 -29.10
N THR A 47 -16.56 25.41 -29.21
CA THR A 47 -17.64 24.50 -29.65
C THR A 47 -18.85 24.57 -28.73
N PHE A 48 -18.64 24.62 -27.42
CA PHE A 48 -19.73 24.76 -26.44
C PHE A 48 -20.34 26.16 -26.39
N VAL A 49 -19.58 27.21 -26.71
CA VAL A 49 -20.13 28.55 -26.94
C VAL A 49 -21.04 28.55 -28.17
N VAL A 50 -20.66 27.90 -29.26
CA VAL A 50 -21.53 27.71 -30.43
C VAL A 50 -22.80 26.95 -30.06
N ALA A 51 -22.68 25.87 -29.28
CA ALA A 51 -23.82 25.12 -28.76
C ALA A 51 -24.74 26.00 -27.91
N HIS A 52 -24.17 26.81 -27.00
CA HIS A 52 -24.90 27.78 -26.19
C HIS A 52 -25.71 28.76 -27.05
N LEU A 53 -25.08 29.34 -28.09
CA LEU A 53 -25.75 30.23 -29.03
C LEU A 53 -26.88 29.54 -29.79
N ALA A 54 -26.68 28.29 -30.21
CA ALA A 54 -27.71 27.49 -30.86
C ALA A 54 -28.91 27.24 -29.92
N ILE A 55 -28.67 26.87 -28.66
CA ILE A 55 -29.73 26.65 -27.68
C ILE A 55 -30.45 27.96 -27.36
N ARG A 56 -29.73 29.08 -27.26
CA ARG A 56 -30.32 30.42 -27.07
C ARG A 56 -31.33 30.77 -28.16
N LYS A 57 -31.14 30.27 -29.39
CA LYS A 57 -32.06 30.45 -30.52
C LYS A 57 -33.16 29.39 -30.59
N LEU A 58 -32.82 28.12 -30.39
CA LEU A 58 -33.71 26.97 -30.68
C LEU A 58 -34.51 26.48 -29.46
N ALA A 59 -34.05 26.77 -28.25
CA ALA A 59 -34.61 26.30 -26.98
C ALA A 59 -34.28 27.27 -25.82
N PRO A 60 -34.76 28.54 -25.89
CA PRO A 60 -34.40 29.58 -24.92
C PRO A 60 -34.85 29.27 -23.48
N GLY A 61 -35.87 28.43 -23.31
CA GLY A 61 -36.42 27.99 -22.04
C GLY A 61 -35.73 26.76 -21.44
N ALA A 62 -34.78 26.13 -22.12
CA ALA A 62 -34.11 24.92 -21.63
C ALA A 62 -33.43 25.10 -20.26
N ASP A 63 -33.14 24.00 -19.58
CA ASP A 63 -32.41 24.01 -18.31
C ASP A 63 -30.98 24.55 -18.54
N PRO A 64 -30.47 25.44 -17.68
CA PRO A 64 -29.18 26.08 -17.91
C PRO A 64 -27.97 25.27 -17.43
N ALA A 65 -28.15 24.14 -16.73
CA ALA A 65 -27.04 23.40 -16.13
C ALA A 65 -26.58 22.18 -16.95
N ILE A 66 -27.45 21.60 -17.78
CA ILE A 66 -27.15 20.36 -18.52
C ILE A 66 -25.95 20.50 -19.47
N LEU A 67 -25.85 21.59 -20.22
CA LEU A 67 -24.75 21.84 -21.15
C LEU A 67 -23.40 22.10 -20.43
N PRO A 68 -23.33 22.96 -19.39
CA PRO A 68 -22.11 23.11 -18.60
C PRO A 68 -21.62 21.82 -17.93
N LEU A 69 -22.53 20.96 -17.44
CA LEU A 69 -22.17 19.69 -16.83
C LEU A 69 -21.53 18.73 -17.83
N SER A 70 -22.09 18.63 -19.05
CA SER A 70 -21.48 17.79 -20.09
C SER A 70 -20.16 18.37 -20.60
N PHE A 71 -20.00 19.71 -20.62
CA PHE A 71 -18.72 20.35 -20.92
C PHE A 71 -17.65 19.95 -19.89
N ALA A 72 -17.96 20.07 -18.60
CA ALA A 72 -17.02 19.73 -17.53
C ALA A 72 -16.62 18.24 -17.60
N LEU A 73 -17.60 17.32 -17.71
CA LEU A 73 -17.32 15.89 -17.82
C LEU A 73 -16.52 15.54 -19.08
N SER A 74 -16.87 16.10 -20.24
CA SER A 74 -16.12 15.87 -21.49
C SER A 74 -14.72 16.48 -21.45
N GLY A 75 -14.57 17.64 -20.81
CA GLY A 75 -13.29 18.31 -20.62
C GLY A 75 -12.33 17.51 -19.75
N ILE A 76 -12.82 16.98 -18.61
CA ILE A 76 -12.05 16.10 -17.74
C ILE A 76 -11.65 14.83 -18.49
N GLY A 77 -12.61 14.18 -19.16
CA GLY A 77 -12.34 12.96 -19.94
C GLY A 77 -11.29 13.17 -21.02
N ILE A 78 -11.45 14.19 -21.86
CA ILE A 78 -10.50 14.45 -22.96
C ILE A 78 -9.13 14.86 -22.41
N ALA A 79 -9.04 15.59 -21.29
CA ALA A 79 -7.74 15.90 -20.67
C ALA A 79 -6.98 14.62 -20.29
N PHE A 80 -7.64 13.67 -19.64
CA PHE A 80 -7.05 12.38 -19.29
C PHE A 80 -6.77 11.51 -20.51
N ILE A 81 -7.62 11.53 -21.55
CA ILE A 81 -7.35 10.82 -22.81
C ILE A 81 -6.14 11.43 -23.54
N THR A 82 -5.97 12.74 -23.52
CA THR A 82 -4.79 13.41 -24.10
C THR A 82 -3.51 12.93 -23.42
N ARG A 83 -3.55 12.77 -22.10
CA ARG A 83 -2.45 12.20 -21.31
C ARG A 83 -2.21 10.72 -21.63
N LEU A 84 -3.25 9.89 -21.52
CA LEU A 84 -3.15 8.42 -21.52
C LEU A 84 -3.03 7.82 -22.93
N ALA A 85 -3.68 8.43 -23.91
CA ALA A 85 -3.79 7.93 -25.28
C ALA A 85 -3.86 9.10 -26.29
N PRO A 86 -2.75 9.86 -26.46
CA PRO A 86 -2.72 11.07 -27.27
C PRO A 86 -3.21 10.85 -28.72
N ASP A 87 -2.92 9.69 -29.31
CA ASP A 87 -3.36 9.29 -30.65
C ASP A 87 -4.89 9.18 -30.80
N LEU A 88 -5.59 8.88 -29.69
CA LEU A 88 -7.05 8.76 -29.66
C LEU A 88 -7.75 10.06 -29.28
N ALA A 89 -7.05 10.99 -28.62
CA ALA A 89 -7.61 12.25 -28.14
C ALA A 89 -8.21 13.09 -29.28
N MET A 90 -7.50 13.22 -30.41
CA MET A 90 -7.99 13.99 -31.56
C MET A 90 -9.26 13.37 -32.19
N LYS A 91 -9.35 12.04 -32.21
CA LYS A 91 -10.56 11.34 -32.68
C LYS A 91 -11.73 11.60 -31.73
N GLN A 92 -11.48 11.57 -30.41
CA GLN A 92 -12.50 11.85 -29.39
C GLN A 92 -13.03 13.29 -29.50
N VAL A 93 -12.16 14.28 -29.73
CA VAL A 93 -12.56 15.68 -29.99
C VAL A 93 -13.43 15.77 -31.26
N GLY A 94 -13.10 15.03 -32.32
CA GLY A 94 -13.94 14.93 -33.51
C GLY A 94 -15.34 14.38 -33.22
N TRP A 95 -15.43 13.31 -32.41
CA TRP A 95 -16.71 12.76 -31.95
C TRP A 95 -17.49 13.72 -31.06
N LEU A 96 -16.81 14.51 -30.22
CA LEU A 96 -17.43 15.56 -29.42
C LEU A 96 -18.10 16.61 -30.31
N PHE A 97 -17.37 17.11 -31.31
CA PHE A 97 -17.90 18.07 -32.27
C PHE A 97 -19.12 17.50 -33.01
N LEU A 98 -19.02 16.28 -33.50
CA LEU A 98 -20.13 15.59 -34.16
C LEU A 98 -21.32 15.41 -33.21
N GLY A 99 -21.06 15.04 -31.95
CA GLY A 99 -22.06 14.95 -30.89
C GLY A 99 -22.83 16.27 -30.70
N VAL A 100 -22.12 17.38 -30.56
CA VAL A 100 -22.72 18.72 -30.43
C VAL A 100 -23.55 19.07 -31.66
N VAL A 101 -23.09 18.75 -32.88
CA VAL A 101 -23.87 18.93 -34.11
C VAL A 101 -25.18 18.15 -34.04
N PHE A 102 -25.14 16.86 -33.70
CA PHE A 102 -26.35 16.04 -33.57
C PHE A 102 -27.29 16.49 -32.46
N MET A 103 -26.76 16.98 -31.34
CA MET A 103 -27.56 17.63 -30.29
C MET A 103 -28.33 18.83 -30.83
N VAL A 104 -27.66 19.70 -31.60
CA VAL A 104 -28.30 20.87 -32.24
C VAL A 104 -29.31 20.44 -33.30
N LEU A 105 -29.04 19.37 -34.07
CA LEU A 105 -30.01 18.82 -35.03
C LEU A 105 -31.27 18.30 -34.32
N VAL A 106 -31.14 17.59 -33.21
CA VAL A 106 -32.29 17.17 -32.38
C VAL A 106 -33.11 18.39 -31.97
N LEU A 107 -32.48 19.46 -31.49
CA LEU A 107 -33.19 20.69 -31.16
C LEU A 107 -33.85 21.32 -32.39
N ALA A 108 -33.18 21.38 -33.54
CA ALA A 108 -33.73 22.02 -34.73
C ALA A 108 -34.97 21.27 -35.30
N PHE A 109 -34.92 19.93 -35.33
CA PHE A 109 -35.92 19.10 -35.99
C PHE A 109 -36.99 18.55 -35.03
N VAL A 110 -36.62 18.19 -33.80
CA VAL A 110 -37.57 17.67 -32.81
C VAL A 110 -38.20 18.83 -32.04
N LYS A 111 -39.23 19.42 -32.62
CA LYS A 111 -39.95 20.56 -32.00
C LYS A 111 -40.96 20.13 -30.93
N ASN A 112 -41.51 18.92 -31.04
CA ASN A 112 -42.54 18.40 -30.15
C ASN A 112 -42.28 16.92 -29.82
N LEU A 113 -42.10 16.60 -28.53
CA LEU A 113 -41.79 15.24 -28.06
C LEU A 113 -43.03 14.34 -28.04
N ASP A 114 -44.23 14.89 -27.82
CA ASP A 114 -45.49 14.14 -27.93
C ASP A 114 -45.73 13.67 -29.36
N LYS A 115 -45.43 14.54 -30.34
CA LYS A 115 -45.51 14.17 -31.76
C LYS A 115 -44.49 13.09 -32.12
N LEU A 116 -43.30 13.11 -31.53
CA LEU A 116 -42.34 12.03 -31.72
C LEU A 116 -42.86 10.72 -31.11
N GLY A 117 -43.48 10.79 -29.93
CA GLY A 117 -44.08 9.65 -29.24
C GLY A 117 -45.24 8.99 -30.00
N SER A 118 -45.90 9.67 -30.95
CA SER A 118 -46.92 9.02 -31.78
C SER A 118 -46.32 7.97 -32.73
N TYR A 119 -45.04 8.08 -33.08
CA TYR A 119 -44.30 7.11 -33.90
C TYR A 119 -43.63 6.00 -33.09
N LYS A 120 -44.03 5.79 -31.82
CA LYS A 120 -43.38 4.85 -30.89
C LYS A 120 -43.09 3.47 -31.46
N TYR A 121 -44.00 2.86 -32.21
CA TYR A 121 -43.79 1.51 -32.77
C TYR A 121 -42.80 1.51 -33.94
N THR A 122 -42.80 2.55 -34.78
CA THR A 122 -41.80 2.71 -35.84
C THR A 122 -40.41 2.92 -35.24
N ILE A 123 -40.32 3.73 -34.17
CA ILE A 123 -39.07 3.98 -33.45
C ILE A 123 -38.59 2.70 -32.73
N MET A 124 -39.51 1.92 -32.16
CA MET A 124 -39.20 0.62 -31.56
C MET A 124 -38.61 -0.35 -32.58
N ILE A 125 -39.25 -0.49 -33.75
CA ILE A 125 -38.75 -1.36 -34.82
C ILE A 125 -37.36 -0.89 -35.27
N ALA A 126 -37.17 0.42 -35.46
CA ALA A 126 -35.85 0.97 -35.79
C ALA A 126 -34.81 0.65 -34.70
N GLY A 127 -35.17 0.77 -33.41
CA GLY A 127 -34.30 0.42 -32.29
C GLY A 127 -33.91 -1.07 -32.28
N ILE A 128 -34.86 -1.97 -32.52
CA ILE A 128 -34.59 -3.41 -32.61
C ILE A 128 -33.70 -3.73 -33.82
N LEU A 129 -33.95 -3.11 -34.98
CA LEU A 129 -33.10 -3.29 -36.16
C LEU A 129 -31.67 -2.77 -35.92
N LEU A 130 -31.52 -1.66 -35.19
CA LEU A 130 -30.21 -1.18 -34.77
C LEU A 130 -29.52 -2.18 -33.84
N LEU A 131 -30.20 -2.73 -32.82
CA LEU A 131 -29.65 -3.79 -31.96
C LEU A 131 -29.31 -5.06 -32.74
N MET A 132 -30.10 -5.45 -33.74
CA MET A 132 -29.80 -6.65 -34.51
C MET A 132 -28.71 -6.44 -35.56
N SER A 133 -28.39 -5.19 -35.90
CA SER A 133 -27.48 -4.90 -37.01
C SER A 133 -26.06 -5.46 -36.85
N PRO A 134 -25.43 -5.47 -35.66
CA PRO A 134 -24.12 -6.12 -35.45
C PRO A 134 -24.16 -7.65 -35.56
N MET A 135 -25.35 -8.27 -35.45
CA MET A 135 -25.51 -9.71 -35.64
C MET A 135 -25.58 -10.11 -37.12
N LEU A 136 -25.71 -9.15 -38.04
CA LEU A 136 -25.78 -9.44 -39.47
C LEU A 136 -24.39 -9.87 -39.99
N PRO A 137 -24.29 -11.04 -40.66
CA PRO A 137 -23.01 -11.65 -41.02
C PRO A 137 -22.17 -10.86 -42.03
N VAL A 138 -22.73 -9.84 -42.68
CA VAL A 138 -22.06 -9.06 -43.74
C VAL A 138 -21.37 -7.79 -43.19
N ILE A 139 -21.86 -7.23 -42.08
CA ILE A 139 -21.44 -5.91 -41.57
C ILE A 139 -20.98 -5.92 -40.12
N GLY A 140 -21.33 -6.96 -39.36
CA GLY A 140 -20.97 -7.12 -37.96
C GLY A 140 -19.59 -7.73 -37.77
N ASN A 141 -18.83 -7.19 -36.82
CA ASN A 141 -17.50 -7.68 -36.46
C ASN A 141 -17.48 -8.24 -35.04
N GLU A 142 -16.81 -9.39 -34.85
CA GLU A 142 -16.54 -9.96 -33.54
C GLU A 142 -15.19 -9.47 -33.03
N ILE A 143 -15.20 -8.71 -31.93
CA ILE A 143 -14.00 -8.14 -31.30
C ILE A 143 -13.99 -8.60 -29.84
N TYR A 144 -12.88 -9.22 -29.41
CA TYR A 144 -12.74 -9.82 -28.06
C TYR A 144 -13.92 -10.71 -27.64
N GLY A 145 -14.50 -11.42 -28.61
CA GLY A 145 -15.61 -12.36 -28.39
C GLY A 145 -17.01 -11.74 -28.33
N SER A 146 -17.16 -10.42 -28.46
CA SER A 146 -18.45 -9.70 -28.53
C SER A 146 -18.75 -9.20 -29.95
N ARG A 147 -20.03 -9.23 -30.35
CA ARG A 147 -20.51 -8.77 -31.67
C ARG A 147 -21.40 -7.54 -31.51
N ILE A 148 -20.78 -6.41 -31.17
CA ILE A 148 -21.47 -5.12 -30.93
C ILE A 148 -21.08 -4.01 -31.92
N TRP A 149 -20.07 -4.24 -32.76
CA TRP A 149 -19.48 -3.21 -33.63
C TRP A 149 -19.85 -3.39 -35.10
N LEU A 150 -20.11 -2.27 -35.79
CA LEU A 150 -20.18 -2.18 -37.25
C LEU A 150 -19.01 -1.36 -37.78
N SER A 151 -18.33 -1.86 -38.80
CA SER A 151 -17.28 -1.10 -39.51
C SER A 151 -17.78 -0.61 -40.85
N ILE A 152 -17.92 0.71 -41.03
CA ILE A 152 -18.38 1.34 -42.27
C ILE A 152 -17.37 2.43 -42.68
N GLY A 153 -16.76 2.28 -43.84
CA GLY A 153 -15.89 3.31 -44.43
C GLY A 153 -14.70 3.72 -43.57
N GLY A 154 -14.10 2.78 -42.82
CA GLY A 154 -12.97 3.04 -41.92
C GLY A 154 -13.36 3.58 -40.54
N PHE A 155 -14.65 3.81 -40.27
CA PHE A 155 -15.17 4.16 -38.95
C PHE A 155 -15.84 2.94 -38.29
N SER A 156 -15.62 2.78 -36.99
CA SER A 156 -16.32 1.79 -36.16
C SER A 156 -17.42 2.48 -35.35
N ILE A 157 -18.64 1.96 -35.43
CA ILE A 157 -19.83 2.49 -34.75
C ILE A 157 -20.47 1.37 -33.94
N GLN A 158 -21.00 1.69 -32.75
CA GLN A 158 -21.77 0.79 -31.91
C GLN A 158 -23.27 1.15 -31.99
N PRO A 159 -24.07 0.45 -32.80
CA PRO A 159 -25.49 0.77 -33.01
C PRO A 159 -26.34 0.67 -31.75
N GLY A 160 -25.94 -0.20 -30.81
CA GLY A 160 -26.62 -0.38 -29.53
C GLY A 160 -26.76 0.91 -28.72
N GLU A 161 -25.78 1.81 -28.81
CA GLU A 161 -25.83 3.12 -28.15
C GLU A 161 -27.00 3.99 -28.66
N LEU A 162 -27.25 3.98 -29.97
CA LEU A 162 -28.41 4.67 -30.57
C LEU A 162 -29.71 3.92 -30.32
N ALA A 163 -29.68 2.59 -30.29
CA ALA A 163 -30.86 1.78 -30.03
C ALA A 163 -31.44 2.01 -28.63
N LYS A 164 -30.59 2.22 -27.61
CA LYS A 164 -31.01 2.62 -26.25
C LYS A 164 -31.91 3.86 -26.28
N ILE A 165 -31.58 4.85 -27.11
CA ILE A 165 -32.37 6.08 -27.27
C ILE A 165 -33.75 5.76 -27.85
N CYS A 166 -33.82 4.94 -28.89
CA CYS A 166 -35.08 4.50 -29.51
C CYS A 166 -35.98 3.74 -28.52
N ILE A 167 -35.39 2.85 -27.71
CA ILE A 167 -36.10 2.06 -26.70
C ILE A 167 -36.68 2.99 -25.63
N VAL A 168 -35.92 3.97 -25.14
CA VAL A 168 -36.41 4.97 -24.16
C VAL A 168 -37.58 5.78 -24.72
N ILE A 169 -37.49 6.22 -25.98
CA ILE A 169 -38.59 6.95 -26.64
C ILE A 169 -39.86 6.11 -26.71
N PHE A 170 -39.74 4.84 -27.12
CA PHE A 170 -40.87 3.91 -27.16
C PHE A 170 -41.46 3.68 -25.77
N LEU A 171 -40.63 3.35 -24.77
CA LEU A 171 -41.06 3.10 -23.40
C LEU A 171 -41.78 4.33 -22.82
N ALA A 172 -41.23 5.52 -22.99
CA ALA A 172 -41.83 6.75 -22.49
C ALA A 172 -43.21 7.00 -23.11
N ALA A 173 -43.31 6.89 -24.43
CA ALA A 173 -44.57 7.12 -25.13
C ALA A 173 -45.63 6.04 -24.83
N TYR A 174 -45.22 4.77 -24.74
CA TYR A 174 -46.13 3.67 -24.43
C TYR A 174 -46.61 3.73 -22.97
N LEU A 175 -45.70 3.95 -22.01
CA LEU A 175 -46.04 4.04 -20.60
C LEU A 175 -46.93 5.25 -20.31
N ALA A 176 -46.69 6.39 -20.97
CA ALA A 176 -47.55 7.57 -20.86
C ALA A 176 -49.00 7.28 -21.29
N GLN A 177 -49.19 6.52 -22.38
CA GLN A 177 -50.52 6.18 -22.89
C GLN A 177 -51.24 5.10 -22.07
N ASN A 178 -50.50 4.19 -21.43
CA ASN A 178 -51.06 3.03 -20.74
C ASN A 178 -50.97 3.10 -19.20
N ARG A 179 -50.55 4.24 -18.62
CA ARG A 179 -50.27 4.38 -17.18
C ARG A 179 -51.43 3.98 -16.26
N GLU A 180 -52.66 4.27 -16.66
CA GLU A 180 -53.85 3.98 -15.84
C GLU A 180 -54.11 2.47 -15.76
N MET A 181 -54.01 1.78 -16.89
CA MET A 181 -54.17 0.32 -16.95
C MET A 181 -53.05 -0.42 -16.21
N LEU A 182 -51.83 0.12 -16.22
CA LEU A 182 -50.65 -0.50 -15.59
C LEU A 182 -50.57 -0.28 -14.07
N SER A 183 -51.30 0.69 -13.52
CA SER A 183 -51.26 1.04 -12.10
C SER A 183 -52.41 0.44 -11.28
N VAL A 184 -53.46 -0.06 -11.95
CA VAL A 184 -54.62 -0.68 -11.32
C VAL A 184 -54.52 -2.21 -11.40
N PHE A 185 -54.44 -2.86 -10.24
CA PHE A 185 -54.28 -4.31 -10.09
C PHE A 185 -55.66 -4.98 -9.91
N ASN A 186 -56.44 -5.01 -10.99
CA ASN A 186 -57.83 -5.49 -10.96
C ASN A 186 -57.98 -7.02 -11.04
N HIS A 187 -57.01 -7.74 -11.60
CA HIS A 187 -57.11 -9.19 -11.79
C HIS A 187 -56.49 -9.95 -10.63
N LYS A 188 -57.17 -10.98 -10.12
CA LYS A 188 -56.62 -11.94 -9.14
C LYS A 188 -56.06 -13.15 -9.88
N LEU A 189 -54.80 -13.49 -9.61
CA LEU A 189 -54.16 -14.73 -10.04
C LEU A 189 -53.67 -15.45 -8.77
N GLY A 190 -54.50 -16.36 -8.24
CA GLY A 190 -54.26 -16.99 -6.94
C GLY A 190 -54.29 -15.96 -5.78
N PRO A 191 -53.32 -16.00 -4.82
CA PRO A 191 -53.26 -15.02 -3.73
C PRO A 191 -52.75 -13.64 -4.20
N PHE A 192 -52.22 -13.54 -5.41
CA PHE A 192 -51.60 -12.33 -5.93
C PHE A 192 -52.58 -11.55 -6.82
N ARG A 193 -52.60 -10.22 -6.66
CA ARG A 193 -53.25 -9.34 -7.64
C ARG A 193 -52.23 -9.04 -8.73
N VAL A 194 -52.68 -9.04 -9.99
CA VAL A 194 -51.86 -8.76 -11.17
C VAL A 194 -52.48 -7.60 -11.98
N PRO A 195 -51.66 -6.81 -12.67
CA PRO A 195 -52.12 -5.74 -13.54
C PRO A 195 -52.77 -6.30 -14.82
N ASP A 196 -53.36 -5.41 -15.63
CA ASP A 196 -53.88 -5.81 -16.94
C ASP A 196 -52.74 -6.30 -17.84
N MET A 197 -52.74 -7.61 -18.13
CA MET A 197 -51.74 -8.26 -18.96
C MET A 197 -51.71 -7.68 -20.38
N ARG A 198 -52.82 -7.15 -20.90
CA ARG A 198 -52.86 -6.56 -22.25
C ARG A 198 -51.99 -5.30 -22.36
N ALA A 199 -51.92 -4.52 -21.29
CA ALA A 199 -51.08 -3.33 -21.25
C ALA A 199 -49.61 -3.69 -20.95
N LEU A 200 -49.37 -4.73 -20.15
CA LEU A 200 -48.04 -5.16 -19.72
C LEU A 200 -47.27 -5.95 -20.79
N VAL A 201 -47.97 -6.82 -21.54
CA VAL A 201 -47.37 -7.77 -22.49
C VAL A 201 -46.54 -7.10 -23.58
N PRO A 202 -46.99 -6.04 -24.28
CA PRO A 202 -46.18 -5.41 -25.33
C PRO A 202 -44.87 -4.83 -24.81
N VAL A 203 -44.89 -4.29 -23.59
CA VAL A 203 -43.72 -3.71 -22.92
C VAL A 203 -42.73 -4.79 -22.52
N ILE A 204 -43.23 -5.90 -21.96
CA ILE A 204 -42.41 -7.06 -21.60
C ILE A 204 -41.83 -7.75 -22.83
N ILE A 205 -42.61 -7.94 -23.91
CA ILE A 205 -42.13 -8.56 -25.15
C ILE A 205 -41.00 -7.72 -25.74
N MET A 206 -41.22 -6.42 -25.91
CA MET A 206 -40.19 -5.52 -26.46
C MET A 206 -38.92 -5.57 -25.61
N TRP A 207 -39.06 -5.45 -24.29
CA TRP A 207 -37.93 -5.50 -23.37
C TRP A 207 -37.20 -6.85 -23.38
N ALA A 208 -37.95 -7.97 -23.41
CA ALA A 208 -37.38 -9.31 -23.46
C ALA A 208 -36.65 -9.57 -24.78
N VAL A 209 -37.19 -9.10 -25.91
CA VAL A 209 -36.53 -9.17 -27.21
C VAL A 209 -35.24 -8.35 -27.20
N ALA A 210 -35.28 -7.11 -26.70
CA ALA A 210 -34.09 -6.26 -26.62
C ALA A 210 -33.00 -6.88 -25.73
N LEU A 211 -33.36 -7.37 -24.55
CA LEU A 211 -32.40 -8.06 -23.67
C LEU A 211 -31.85 -9.35 -24.27
N LEU A 212 -32.70 -10.15 -24.91
CA LEU A 212 -32.28 -11.39 -25.54
C LEU A 212 -31.26 -11.12 -26.65
N VAL A 213 -31.50 -10.12 -27.51
CA VAL A 213 -30.54 -9.69 -28.53
C VAL A 213 -29.20 -9.33 -27.90
N ILE A 214 -29.20 -8.49 -26.85
CA ILE A 214 -27.97 -8.03 -26.19
C ILE A 214 -27.21 -9.17 -25.50
N VAL A 215 -27.92 -10.14 -24.92
CA VAL A 215 -27.30 -11.35 -24.37
C VAL A 215 -26.61 -12.16 -25.47
N PHE A 216 -27.19 -12.24 -26.68
CA PHE A 216 -26.53 -12.87 -27.83
C PHE A 216 -25.36 -12.05 -28.39
N GLU A 217 -25.39 -10.71 -28.26
CA GLU A 217 -24.23 -9.84 -28.53
C GLU A 217 -23.12 -10.01 -27.48
N LYS A 218 -23.42 -10.68 -26.36
CA LYS A 218 -22.57 -10.86 -25.16
C LYS A 218 -22.20 -9.52 -24.50
N ASP A 219 -23.11 -8.55 -24.51
CA ASP A 219 -22.94 -7.23 -23.86
C ASP A 219 -23.76 -7.13 -22.57
N LEU A 220 -23.25 -7.75 -21.52
CA LEU A 220 -23.89 -7.78 -20.20
C LEU A 220 -24.05 -6.39 -19.58
N GLY A 221 -23.13 -5.46 -19.90
CA GLY A 221 -23.20 -4.09 -19.42
C GLY A 221 -24.44 -3.38 -19.96
N SER A 222 -24.61 -3.36 -21.28
CA SER A 222 -25.77 -2.72 -21.91
C SER A 222 -27.09 -3.37 -21.49
N ALA A 223 -27.09 -4.70 -21.29
CA ALA A 223 -28.24 -5.42 -20.77
C ALA A 223 -28.63 -4.92 -19.37
N LEU A 224 -27.65 -4.75 -18.48
CA LEU A 224 -27.88 -4.27 -17.11
C LEU A 224 -28.38 -2.82 -17.10
N VAL A 225 -27.81 -1.94 -17.92
CA VAL A 225 -28.27 -0.55 -18.07
C VAL A 225 -29.72 -0.50 -18.54
N LEU A 226 -30.05 -1.20 -19.64
CA LEU A 226 -31.41 -1.22 -20.18
C LEU A 226 -32.42 -1.83 -19.23
N PHE A 227 -32.02 -2.84 -18.47
CA PHE A 227 -32.84 -3.42 -17.42
C PHE A 227 -33.20 -2.38 -16.34
N PHE A 228 -32.21 -1.71 -15.75
CA PHE A 228 -32.49 -0.74 -14.69
C PHE A 228 -33.21 0.51 -15.20
N VAL A 229 -32.95 0.93 -16.45
CA VAL A 229 -33.73 2.00 -17.12
C VAL A 229 -35.20 1.59 -17.24
N PHE A 230 -35.48 0.38 -17.71
CA PHE A 230 -36.83 -0.15 -17.80
C PHE A 230 -37.54 -0.17 -16.45
N VAL A 231 -36.90 -0.71 -15.41
CA VAL A 231 -37.46 -0.77 -14.05
C VAL A 231 -37.74 0.63 -13.51
N THR A 232 -36.81 1.56 -13.72
CA THR A 232 -36.96 2.96 -13.29
C THR A 232 -38.17 3.61 -13.96
N MET A 233 -38.30 3.49 -15.28
CA MET A 233 -39.43 4.06 -16.03
C MET A 233 -40.76 3.40 -15.65
N LEU A 234 -40.78 2.08 -15.46
CA LEU A 234 -41.97 1.35 -15.03
C LEU A 234 -42.43 1.78 -13.63
N TYR A 235 -41.49 1.93 -12.69
CA TYR A 235 -41.80 2.45 -11.35
C TYR A 235 -42.34 3.88 -11.41
N VAL A 236 -41.71 4.78 -12.14
CA VAL A 236 -42.16 6.17 -12.25
C VAL A 236 -43.57 6.23 -12.87
N ALA A 237 -43.83 5.45 -13.92
CA ALA A 237 -45.13 5.40 -14.58
C ALA A 237 -46.24 4.83 -13.69
N THR A 238 -45.96 3.79 -12.90
CA THR A 238 -47.00 3.02 -12.19
C THR A 238 -47.11 3.33 -10.70
N GLY A 239 -46.01 3.74 -10.06
CA GLY A 239 -45.91 3.97 -8.61
C GLY A 239 -45.94 2.70 -7.75
N LYS A 240 -45.71 1.52 -8.34
CA LYS A 240 -45.85 0.24 -7.65
C LYS A 240 -44.48 -0.39 -7.34
N HIS A 241 -44.15 -0.47 -6.06
CA HIS A 241 -42.92 -1.14 -5.58
C HIS A 241 -42.87 -2.63 -5.94
N ALA A 242 -44.03 -3.28 -6.13
CA ALA A 242 -44.10 -4.68 -6.56
C ALA A 242 -43.34 -4.94 -7.87
N TYR A 243 -43.40 -4.02 -8.84
CA TYR A 243 -42.63 -4.16 -10.09
C TYR A 243 -41.13 -4.15 -9.83
N ILE A 244 -40.64 -3.30 -8.91
CA ILE A 244 -39.21 -3.26 -8.56
C ILE A 244 -38.80 -4.60 -7.95
N VAL A 245 -39.54 -5.11 -6.97
CA VAL A 245 -39.22 -6.38 -6.29
C VAL A 245 -39.24 -7.55 -7.26
N ILE A 246 -40.27 -7.64 -8.11
CA ILE A 246 -40.38 -8.70 -9.13
C ILE A 246 -39.24 -8.60 -10.13
N SER A 247 -38.93 -7.41 -10.64
CA SER A 247 -37.83 -7.22 -11.58
C SER A 247 -36.47 -7.57 -10.93
N LEU A 248 -36.23 -7.20 -9.68
CA LEU A 248 -35.01 -7.58 -8.96
C LEU A 248 -34.88 -9.10 -8.81
N LEU A 249 -35.97 -9.79 -8.45
CA LEU A 249 -35.99 -11.26 -8.42
C LEU A 249 -35.71 -11.85 -9.82
N MET A 250 -36.32 -11.29 -10.86
CA MET A 250 -36.12 -11.75 -12.25
C MET A 250 -34.68 -11.56 -12.73
N VAL A 251 -34.03 -10.43 -12.43
CA VAL A 251 -32.63 -10.21 -12.84
C VAL A 251 -31.69 -11.10 -12.04
N SER A 252 -31.96 -11.37 -10.76
CA SER A 252 -31.17 -12.33 -9.98
C SER A 252 -31.25 -13.74 -10.58
N VAL A 253 -32.45 -14.19 -10.95
CA VAL A 253 -32.62 -15.48 -11.65
C VAL A 253 -31.95 -15.47 -13.03
N GLY A 254 -32.10 -14.38 -13.78
CA GLY A 254 -31.44 -14.20 -15.08
C GLY A 254 -29.92 -14.26 -14.99
N PHE A 255 -29.34 -13.63 -13.96
CA PHE A 255 -27.90 -13.65 -13.70
C PHE A 255 -27.40 -15.06 -13.38
N VAL A 256 -28.13 -15.81 -12.54
CA VAL A 256 -27.80 -17.22 -12.23
C VAL A 256 -27.83 -18.07 -13.51
N PHE A 257 -28.85 -17.88 -14.36
CA PHE A 257 -28.95 -18.60 -15.63
C PHE A 257 -27.78 -18.27 -16.57
N VAL A 258 -27.46 -16.99 -16.73
CA VAL A 258 -26.35 -16.49 -17.55
C VAL A 258 -24.98 -16.95 -17.02
N TYR A 259 -24.80 -17.03 -15.69
CA TYR A 259 -23.59 -17.56 -15.05
C TYR A 259 -23.33 -19.02 -15.43
N PHE A 260 -24.37 -19.86 -15.48
CA PHE A 260 -24.21 -21.26 -15.92
C PHE A 260 -24.11 -21.44 -17.43
N LEU A 261 -24.59 -20.47 -18.22
CA LEU A 261 -24.61 -20.58 -19.68
C LEU A 261 -23.32 -20.08 -20.35
N PHE A 262 -22.60 -19.15 -19.70
CA PHE A 262 -21.44 -18.51 -20.30
C PHE A 262 -20.20 -18.53 -19.38
N SER A 263 -19.13 -19.19 -19.83
CA SER A 263 -17.86 -19.26 -19.08
C SER A 263 -17.22 -17.89 -18.81
N HIS A 264 -17.32 -16.94 -19.73
CA HIS A 264 -16.77 -15.59 -19.52
C HIS A 264 -17.47 -14.82 -18.39
N VAL A 265 -18.72 -15.16 -18.06
CA VAL A 265 -19.44 -14.59 -16.90
C VAL A 265 -18.86 -15.16 -15.61
N GLN A 266 -18.55 -16.46 -15.59
CA GLN A 266 -17.94 -17.13 -14.44
C GLN A 266 -16.60 -16.47 -14.10
N VAL A 267 -15.74 -16.29 -15.11
CA VAL A 267 -14.45 -15.60 -14.93
C VAL A 267 -14.64 -14.19 -14.36
N ARG A 268 -15.60 -13.39 -14.86
CA ARG A 268 -15.88 -12.05 -14.32
C ARG A 268 -16.36 -12.07 -12.86
N VAL A 269 -17.17 -13.07 -12.48
CA VAL A 269 -17.64 -13.24 -11.10
C VAL A 269 -16.51 -13.70 -10.19
N ASP A 270 -15.70 -14.66 -10.62
CA ASP A 270 -14.57 -15.18 -9.86
C ASP A 270 -13.50 -14.10 -9.65
N THR A 271 -13.16 -13.36 -10.71
CA THR A 271 -12.29 -12.17 -10.63
C THR A 271 -12.85 -11.08 -9.72
N TRP A 272 -14.17 -10.85 -9.73
CA TRP A 272 -14.79 -9.85 -8.84
C TRP A 272 -14.69 -10.25 -7.35
N LEU A 273 -14.96 -11.52 -7.05
CA LEU A 273 -14.89 -12.06 -5.69
C LEU A 273 -13.45 -12.13 -5.18
N ASN A 274 -12.52 -12.66 -5.98
CA ASN A 274 -11.12 -12.89 -5.60
C ASN A 274 -10.14 -12.39 -6.69
N PRO A 275 -10.01 -11.07 -6.91
CA PRO A 275 -9.16 -10.53 -7.98
C PRO A 275 -7.67 -10.86 -7.78
N PHE A 276 -7.24 -10.97 -6.52
CA PHE A 276 -5.85 -11.28 -6.15
C PHE A 276 -5.49 -12.77 -6.23
N ALA A 277 -6.43 -13.66 -6.58
CA ALA A 277 -6.13 -15.08 -6.76
C ALA A 277 -5.30 -15.35 -8.03
N ASP A 278 -5.46 -14.50 -9.06
CA ASP A 278 -4.68 -14.53 -10.29
C ASP A 278 -4.37 -13.08 -10.74
N PRO A 279 -3.50 -12.38 -10.00
CA PRO A 279 -3.29 -10.94 -10.15
C PRO A 279 -2.51 -10.58 -11.42
N THR A 280 -1.89 -11.54 -12.11
CA THR A 280 -1.08 -11.33 -13.31
C THR A 280 -1.79 -11.68 -14.61
N ASN A 281 -2.98 -12.29 -14.54
CA ASN A 281 -3.74 -12.71 -15.71
C ASN A 281 -5.22 -12.29 -15.60
N THR A 282 -6.16 -13.16 -15.17
CA THR A 282 -7.59 -12.82 -15.23
C THR A 282 -8.01 -11.70 -14.27
N GLY A 283 -7.26 -11.50 -13.18
CA GLY A 283 -7.47 -10.42 -12.21
C GLY A 283 -6.73 -9.12 -12.55
N TYR A 284 -5.78 -9.15 -13.49
CA TYR A 284 -4.79 -8.09 -13.69
C TYR A 284 -5.39 -6.69 -13.81
N GLN A 285 -6.34 -6.49 -14.74
CA GLN A 285 -6.95 -5.18 -14.97
C GLN A 285 -7.63 -4.61 -13.71
N LEU A 286 -8.35 -5.46 -12.96
CA LEU A 286 -9.05 -5.04 -11.74
C LEU A 286 -8.06 -4.78 -10.60
N VAL A 287 -7.02 -5.60 -10.47
CA VAL A 287 -5.98 -5.43 -9.45
C VAL A 287 -5.22 -4.12 -9.67
N GLN A 288 -4.77 -3.84 -10.90
CA GLN A 288 -4.10 -2.59 -11.24
C GLN A 288 -5.01 -1.36 -11.00
N SER A 289 -6.30 -1.49 -11.32
CA SER A 289 -7.30 -0.47 -10.99
C SER A 289 -7.40 -0.20 -9.49
N ILE A 290 -7.39 -1.25 -8.65
CA ILE A 290 -7.44 -1.11 -7.19
C ILE A 290 -6.15 -0.45 -6.67
N PHE A 291 -4.97 -0.82 -7.18
CA PHE A 291 -3.70 -0.20 -6.80
C PHE A 291 -3.66 1.30 -7.18
N SER A 292 -4.00 1.66 -8.42
CA SER A 292 -4.16 3.06 -8.86
C SER A 292 -5.08 3.87 -7.93
N ILE A 293 -6.27 3.32 -7.61
CA ILE A 293 -7.22 4.01 -6.74
C ILE A 293 -6.64 4.16 -5.33
N ALA A 294 -6.03 3.11 -4.76
CA ALA A 294 -5.41 3.16 -3.44
C ALA A 294 -4.28 4.21 -3.36
N ASP A 295 -3.49 4.36 -4.41
CA ASP A 295 -2.39 5.33 -4.47
C ASP A 295 -2.85 6.77 -4.43
N GLY A 296 -4.00 7.08 -5.04
CA GLY A 296 -4.52 8.43 -5.09
C GLY A 296 -4.83 9.06 -3.72
N GLY A 297 -5.12 8.27 -2.68
CA GLY A 297 -5.42 8.80 -1.34
C GLY A 297 -6.46 9.94 -1.35
N LEU A 298 -6.29 10.96 -0.50
CA LEU A 298 -7.22 12.10 -0.44
C LEU A 298 -7.03 13.12 -1.58
N PHE A 299 -5.78 13.42 -1.94
CA PHE A 299 -5.41 14.56 -2.79
C PHE A 299 -4.90 14.18 -4.19
N GLY A 300 -4.63 12.90 -4.42
CA GLY A 300 -4.03 12.39 -5.66
C GLY A 300 -2.52 12.42 -5.61
N VAL A 301 -1.90 11.68 -6.53
CA VAL A 301 -0.44 11.74 -6.76
C VAL A 301 -0.02 12.94 -7.64
N GLY A 302 -1.00 13.72 -8.11
CA GLY A 302 -0.83 14.86 -9.01
C GLY A 302 -1.16 14.48 -10.46
N ILE A 303 -1.84 15.40 -11.16
CA ILE A 303 -2.21 15.24 -12.58
C ILE A 303 -0.96 15.04 -13.42
N GLY A 304 -0.89 13.93 -14.15
CA GLY A 304 0.26 13.53 -14.95
C GLY A 304 1.18 12.51 -14.27
N ASN A 305 1.20 12.42 -12.94
CA ASN A 305 2.17 11.62 -12.17
C ASN A 305 1.69 10.18 -11.86
N GLY A 306 0.46 9.82 -12.23
CA GLY A 306 -0.11 8.50 -11.97
C GLY A 306 0.52 7.38 -12.80
N MET A 307 0.39 6.16 -12.32
CA MET A 307 0.85 4.92 -12.94
C MET A 307 -0.24 4.19 -13.73
N ALA A 308 -1.39 4.85 -13.95
CA ALA A 308 -2.55 4.33 -14.65
C ALA A 308 -2.28 3.69 -16.04
N GLU A 309 -1.15 3.97 -16.69
CA GLU A 309 -0.71 3.29 -17.92
C GLU A 309 -0.48 1.78 -17.73
N GLN A 310 -0.27 1.32 -16.49
CA GLN A 310 -0.17 -0.11 -16.16
C GLN A 310 -1.50 -0.84 -16.28
N ILE A 311 -2.63 -0.11 -16.29
CA ILE A 311 -3.96 -0.65 -16.52
C ILE A 311 -4.19 -0.79 -18.05
N PRO A 312 -4.39 -2.00 -18.59
CA PRO A 312 -4.64 -2.17 -20.01
C PRO A 312 -5.92 -1.47 -20.48
N ILE A 313 -5.84 -0.69 -21.56
CA ILE A 313 -6.97 0.03 -22.17
C ILE A 313 -7.65 1.00 -21.18
N VAL A 314 -6.83 1.65 -20.33
CA VAL A 314 -7.26 2.56 -19.28
C VAL A 314 -8.10 3.73 -19.78
N GLU A 315 -7.86 4.22 -20.99
CA GLU A 315 -8.60 5.33 -21.60
C GLU A 315 -10.08 5.01 -21.86
N SER A 316 -10.47 3.73 -21.82
CA SER A 316 -11.83 3.25 -22.03
C SER A 316 -12.61 3.10 -20.70
N ASP A 317 -12.92 1.89 -20.24
CA ASP A 317 -13.75 1.61 -19.07
C ASP A 317 -13.05 1.88 -17.72
N PHE A 318 -11.72 1.91 -17.69
CA PHE A 318 -10.91 2.16 -16.48
C PHE A 318 -10.45 3.62 -16.29
N ILE A 319 -10.90 4.56 -17.11
CA ILE A 319 -10.39 5.95 -17.07
C ILE A 319 -10.66 6.61 -15.71
N PHE A 320 -11.71 6.17 -15.03
CA PHE A 320 -12.05 6.65 -13.69
C PHE A 320 -10.98 6.28 -12.65
N SER A 321 -10.30 5.14 -12.80
CA SER A 321 -9.20 4.73 -11.92
C SER A 321 -8.00 5.64 -12.06
N ALA A 322 -7.68 6.07 -13.30
CA ALA A 322 -6.65 7.09 -13.55
C ALA A 322 -7.01 8.45 -12.91
N ILE A 323 -8.27 8.87 -13.05
CA ILE A 323 -8.76 10.10 -12.42
C ILE A 323 -8.65 10.01 -10.89
N ALA A 324 -9.00 8.88 -10.30
CA ALA A 324 -8.92 8.66 -8.86
C ALA A 324 -7.47 8.64 -8.35
N GLU A 325 -6.56 8.04 -9.09
CA GLU A 325 -5.13 8.02 -8.77
C GLU A 325 -4.52 9.43 -8.78
N GLU A 326 -4.74 10.18 -9.86
CA GLU A 326 -4.05 11.46 -10.06
C GLU A 326 -4.70 12.64 -9.35
N ALA A 327 -6.03 12.66 -9.26
CA ALA A 327 -6.79 13.75 -8.64
C ALA A 327 -7.29 13.41 -7.22
N GLY A 328 -7.05 12.18 -6.76
CA GLY A 328 -7.42 11.71 -5.42
C GLY A 328 -8.93 11.55 -5.21
N LEU A 329 -9.29 11.24 -3.96
CA LEU A 329 -10.69 11.10 -3.55
C LEU A 329 -11.51 12.36 -3.86
N LEU A 330 -10.93 13.56 -3.67
CA LEU A 330 -11.62 14.82 -3.95
C LEU A 330 -11.93 15.01 -5.44
N GLY A 331 -10.98 14.69 -6.31
CA GLY A 331 -11.19 14.75 -7.76
C GLY A 331 -12.20 13.70 -8.25
N ALA A 332 -12.03 12.44 -7.83
CA ALA A 332 -12.95 11.35 -8.16
C ALA A 332 -14.38 11.61 -7.66
N ALA A 333 -14.53 12.06 -6.40
CA ALA A 333 -15.82 12.46 -5.85
C ALA A 333 -16.39 13.67 -6.60
N GLY A 334 -15.55 14.63 -7.03
CA GLY A 334 -15.95 15.75 -7.88
C GLY A 334 -16.61 15.30 -9.19
N VAL A 335 -16.04 14.31 -9.89
CA VAL A 335 -16.65 13.72 -11.10
C VAL A 335 -17.99 13.06 -10.79
N LEU A 336 -18.08 12.28 -9.70
CA LEU A 336 -19.34 11.67 -9.26
C LEU A 336 -20.41 12.71 -8.89
N LEU A 337 -20.01 13.82 -8.28
CA LEU A 337 -20.90 14.94 -7.97
C LEU A 337 -21.41 15.66 -9.23
N LEU A 338 -20.62 15.73 -10.30
CA LEU A 338 -21.08 16.24 -11.60
C LEU A 338 -22.19 15.35 -12.18
N TYR A 339 -22.03 14.01 -12.11
CA TYR A 339 -23.11 13.09 -12.51
C TYR A 339 -24.33 13.17 -11.59
N LEU A 340 -24.14 13.33 -10.29
CA LEU A 340 -25.24 13.54 -9.35
C LEU A 340 -26.00 14.84 -9.66
N CYS A 341 -25.29 15.92 -9.97
CA CYS A 341 -25.89 17.17 -10.43
C CYS A 341 -26.66 16.97 -11.75
N PHE A 342 -26.12 16.19 -12.68
CA PHE A 342 -26.79 15.81 -13.92
C PHE A 342 -28.08 15.02 -13.62
N ALA A 343 -28.03 14.06 -12.69
CA ALA A 343 -29.18 13.28 -12.26
C ALA A 343 -30.28 14.17 -11.67
N ILE A 344 -29.93 15.06 -10.74
CA ILE A 344 -30.87 15.99 -10.10
C ILE A 344 -31.51 16.90 -11.15
N ARG A 345 -30.70 17.48 -12.06
CA ARG A 345 -31.20 18.36 -13.13
C ARG A 345 -32.10 17.60 -14.11
N GLY A 346 -31.72 16.40 -14.51
CA GLY A 346 -32.52 15.53 -15.37
C GLY A 346 -33.89 15.19 -14.78
N ILE A 347 -33.94 14.84 -13.48
CA ILE A 347 -35.21 14.61 -12.79
C ILE A 347 -36.01 15.92 -12.66
N LEU A 348 -35.38 17.05 -12.36
CA LEU A 348 -36.08 18.36 -12.33
C LEU A 348 -36.68 18.74 -13.68
N ILE A 349 -36.05 18.37 -14.80
CA ILE A 349 -36.61 18.52 -16.14
C ILE A 349 -37.89 17.69 -16.28
N SER A 350 -37.88 16.43 -15.80
CA SER A 350 -39.07 15.57 -15.85
C SER A 350 -40.24 16.10 -15.01
N VAL A 351 -39.96 16.72 -13.85
CA VAL A 351 -40.98 17.35 -12.99
C VAL A 351 -41.62 18.56 -13.68
N ARG A 352 -40.84 19.30 -14.46
CA ARG A 352 -41.29 20.53 -15.15
C ARG A 352 -41.86 20.27 -16.54
N ALA A 353 -41.78 19.03 -17.04
CA ALA A 353 -42.18 18.67 -18.38
C ALA A 353 -43.67 18.97 -18.63
N LYS A 354 -43.99 19.35 -19.87
CA LYS A 354 -45.35 19.73 -20.28
C LYS A 354 -46.33 18.55 -20.34
N SER A 355 -45.82 17.36 -20.62
CA SER A 355 -46.60 16.14 -20.83
C SER A 355 -45.93 14.93 -20.19
N ASP A 356 -46.70 13.87 -19.98
CA ASP A 356 -46.17 12.61 -19.44
C ASP A 356 -45.15 11.95 -20.37
N VAL A 357 -45.33 12.08 -21.69
CA VAL A 357 -44.36 11.59 -22.68
C VAL A 357 -43.02 12.29 -22.48
N SER A 358 -43.01 13.63 -22.43
CA SER A 358 -41.80 14.42 -22.18
C SER A 358 -41.19 14.14 -20.79
N SER A 359 -42.02 13.93 -19.77
CA SER A 359 -41.59 13.59 -18.42
C SER A 359 -40.88 12.23 -18.39
N PHE A 360 -41.51 11.18 -18.93
CA PHE A 360 -40.94 9.84 -18.96
C PHE A 360 -39.72 9.74 -19.89
N MET A 361 -39.69 10.48 -21.00
CA MET A 361 -38.49 10.59 -21.84
C MET A 361 -37.33 11.19 -21.02
N ALA A 362 -37.56 12.28 -20.30
CA ALA A 362 -36.52 12.90 -19.48
C ALA A 362 -36.00 11.95 -18.39
N VAL A 363 -36.88 11.21 -17.72
CA VAL A 363 -36.50 10.18 -16.73
C VAL A 363 -35.66 9.08 -17.38
N GLY A 364 -36.12 8.49 -18.49
CA GLY A 364 -35.41 7.40 -19.14
C GLY A 364 -34.03 7.81 -19.65
N PHE A 365 -33.94 8.99 -20.27
CA PHE A 365 -32.68 9.55 -20.75
C PHE A 365 -31.69 9.89 -19.64
N THR A 366 -32.18 10.44 -18.53
CA THR A 366 -31.35 10.67 -17.35
C THR A 366 -30.89 9.35 -16.74
N ALA A 367 -31.79 8.36 -16.66
CA ALA A 367 -31.47 7.03 -16.15
C ALA A 367 -30.40 6.33 -16.99
N VAL A 368 -30.42 6.43 -18.32
CA VAL A 368 -29.38 5.86 -19.20
C VAL A 368 -27.99 6.37 -18.81
N ILE A 369 -27.81 7.70 -18.72
CA ILE A 369 -26.51 8.30 -18.38
C ILE A 369 -26.08 7.94 -16.95
N VAL A 370 -26.99 8.08 -15.98
CA VAL A 370 -26.70 7.93 -14.56
C VAL A 370 -26.41 6.47 -14.18
N LEU A 371 -27.25 5.54 -14.63
CA LEU A 371 -27.08 4.13 -14.31
C LEU A 371 -25.85 3.54 -15.02
N GLN A 372 -25.55 3.98 -16.24
CA GLN A 372 -24.33 3.60 -16.93
C GLN A 372 -23.09 4.09 -16.17
N ALA A 373 -23.06 5.35 -15.72
CA ALA A 373 -21.98 5.86 -14.89
C ALA A 373 -21.83 5.08 -13.57
N PHE A 374 -22.94 4.76 -12.90
CA PHE A 374 -22.90 3.95 -11.68
C PHE A 374 -22.32 2.55 -11.92
N ILE A 375 -22.77 1.86 -12.97
CA ILE A 375 -22.34 0.49 -13.27
C ILE A 375 -20.83 0.44 -13.58
N ILE A 376 -20.32 1.41 -14.33
CA ILE A 376 -18.90 1.43 -14.73
C ILE A 376 -18.00 1.73 -13.53
N VAL A 377 -18.31 2.80 -12.79
CA VAL A 377 -17.52 3.16 -11.60
C VAL A 377 -17.63 2.05 -10.55
N GLY A 378 -18.81 1.45 -10.38
CA GLY A 378 -18.99 0.30 -9.51
C GLY A 378 -18.15 -0.91 -9.92
N GLY A 379 -17.98 -1.14 -11.23
CA GLY A 379 -17.15 -2.21 -11.77
C GLY A 379 -15.66 -2.02 -11.44
N VAL A 380 -15.10 -0.86 -11.78
CA VAL A 380 -13.65 -0.57 -11.62
C VAL A 380 -13.24 -0.44 -10.15
N THR A 381 -14.19 -0.14 -9.27
CA THR A 381 -14.01 -0.08 -7.81
C THR A 381 -14.39 -1.37 -7.08
N ARG A 382 -14.64 -2.47 -7.81
CA ARG A 382 -15.04 -3.79 -7.26
C ARG A 382 -16.37 -3.80 -6.47
N LEU A 383 -17.17 -2.74 -6.52
CA LEU A 383 -18.50 -2.73 -5.90
C LEU A 383 -19.45 -3.72 -6.58
N ILE A 384 -19.33 -3.86 -7.90
CA ILE A 384 -20.05 -4.84 -8.72
C ILE A 384 -19.07 -5.47 -9.73
N PRO A 385 -19.44 -6.57 -10.42
CA PRO A 385 -18.59 -7.16 -11.45
C PRO A 385 -18.34 -6.21 -12.63
N LEU A 386 -17.16 -6.31 -13.24
CA LEU A 386 -16.76 -5.52 -14.41
C LEU A 386 -17.67 -5.77 -15.63
N THR A 387 -18.13 -4.69 -16.27
CA THR A 387 -19.08 -4.77 -17.39
C THR A 387 -18.48 -4.44 -18.76
N GLY A 388 -17.42 -3.63 -18.85
CA GLY A 388 -16.79 -3.23 -20.13
C GLY A 388 -17.53 -2.13 -20.90
N LEU A 389 -18.15 -1.16 -20.20
CA LEU A 389 -18.87 -0.05 -20.82
C LEU A 389 -18.07 1.26 -20.70
N THR A 390 -18.30 2.18 -21.64
CA THR A 390 -17.69 3.52 -21.62
C THR A 390 -18.41 4.47 -20.65
N LEU A 391 -17.67 5.21 -19.83
CA LEU A 391 -18.20 6.20 -18.90
C LEU A 391 -18.74 7.41 -19.70
N PRO A 392 -20.05 7.74 -19.64
CA PRO A 392 -20.65 8.73 -20.54
C PRO A 392 -19.95 10.10 -20.47
N PHE A 393 -19.60 10.70 -21.60
CA PHE A 393 -18.80 11.93 -21.71
C PHE A 393 -17.31 11.82 -21.37
N VAL A 394 -16.91 10.92 -20.46
CA VAL A 394 -15.55 10.88 -19.91
C VAL A 394 -14.65 9.91 -20.68
N SER A 395 -15.05 8.64 -20.82
CA SER A 395 -14.24 7.61 -21.46
C SER A 395 -14.10 7.79 -22.96
N GLN A 396 -13.02 7.23 -23.51
CA GLN A 396 -12.86 7.02 -24.94
C GLN A 396 -14.01 6.15 -25.46
N GLY A 397 -14.71 6.62 -26.50
CA GLY A 397 -15.90 5.93 -27.01
C GLY A 397 -16.78 6.80 -27.88
N GLY A 398 -16.45 6.89 -29.18
CA GLY A 398 -17.11 7.83 -30.10
C GLY A 398 -18.63 7.66 -30.23
N SER A 399 -19.12 6.42 -30.31
CA SER A 399 -20.57 6.15 -30.43
C SER A 399 -21.34 6.48 -29.15
N SER A 400 -20.76 6.16 -28.00
CA SER A 400 -21.32 6.48 -26.68
C SER A 400 -21.36 7.98 -26.43
N LEU A 401 -20.28 8.70 -26.79
CA LEU A 401 -20.24 10.16 -26.72
C LEU A 401 -21.31 10.80 -27.61
N LEU A 402 -21.41 10.37 -28.88
CA LEU A 402 -22.43 10.82 -29.82
C LEU A 402 -23.86 10.59 -29.28
N ALA A 403 -24.15 9.37 -28.83
CA ALA A 403 -25.44 9.02 -28.25
C ALA A 403 -25.77 9.87 -27.01
N SER A 404 -24.78 10.12 -26.15
CA SER A 404 -24.93 10.97 -24.96
C SER A 404 -25.30 12.41 -25.33
N PHE A 405 -24.73 13.00 -26.38
CA PHE A 405 -25.13 14.33 -26.86
C PHE A 405 -26.51 14.36 -27.54
N ILE A 406 -26.91 13.30 -28.23
CA ILE A 406 -28.28 13.15 -28.74
C ILE A 406 -29.28 13.13 -27.57
N ILE A 407 -28.97 12.38 -26.50
CA ILE A 407 -29.73 12.37 -25.25
C ILE A 407 -29.84 13.78 -24.65
N LEU A 408 -28.74 14.54 -24.62
CA LEU A 408 -28.77 15.95 -24.19
C LEU A 408 -29.75 16.80 -25.00
N GLY A 409 -29.77 16.62 -26.32
CA GLY A 409 -30.70 17.33 -27.21
C GLY A 409 -32.16 17.08 -26.83
N PHE A 410 -32.51 15.83 -26.52
CA PHE A 410 -33.85 15.49 -26.04
C PHE A 410 -34.16 16.06 -24.65
N LEU A 411 -33.21 16.01 -23.70
CA LEU A 411 -33.39 16.59 -22.36
C LEU A 411 -33.58 18.11 -22.42
N LEU A 412 -32.77 18.81 -23.22
CA LEU A 412 -32.90 20.25 -23.44
C LEU A 412 -34.25 20.60 -24.09
N ARG A 413 -34.71 19.82 -25.08
CA ARG A 413 -36.04 19.99 -25.69
C ARG A 413 -37.17 19.75 -24.69
N ALA A 414 -37.07 18.70 -23.87
CA ALA A 414 -38.07 18.41 -22.82
C ALA A 414 -38.15 19.56 -21.80
N SER A 415 -36.99 20.13 -21.44
CA SER A 415 -36.92 21.25 -20.52
C SER A 415 -37.44 22.56 -21.10
N ASP A 416 -37.22 22.83 -22.38
CA ASP A 416 -37.67 24.05 -23.06
C ASP A 416 -39.20 24.11 -23.16
N GLN A 417 -39.84 22.96 -23.38
CA GLN A 417 -41.29 22.82 -23.34
C GLN A 417 -41.85 22.96 -21.91
N GLY A 418 -41.01 22.85 -20.88
CA GLY A 418 -41.39 22.85 -19.48
C GLY A 418 -41.66 24.24 -18.90
N THR A 419 -42.88 24.75 -19.08
CA THR A 419 -43.40 25.98 -18.43
C THR A 419 -44.70 25.75 -17.64
N GLY A 420 -45.10 24.49 -17.42
CA GLY A 420 -46.43 24.11 -16.96
C GLY A 420 -46.85 24.54 -15.54
N LEU A 421 -45.93 25.00 -14.68
CA LEU A 421 -46.29 25.47 -13.33
C LEU A 421 -46.99 26.84 -13.33
N GLY A 422 -46.65 27.72 -14.27
CA GLY A 422 -47.20 29.09 -14.31
C GLY A 422 -48.50 29.23 -15.12
N THR A 423 -48.69 28.38 -16.13
CA THR A 423 -49.83 28.49 -17.06
C THR A 423 -51.05 27.69 -16.62
N GLU A 424 -50.91 26.53 -15.98
CA GLU A 424 -52.06 25.76 -15.48
C GLU A 424 -52.67 26.35 -14.20
N MET A 425 -51.87 26.97 -13.32
CA MET A 425 -52.40 27.72 -12.18
C MET A 425 -53.21 28.95 -12.59
N ALA A 426 -52.93 29.51 -13.78
CA ALA A 426 -53.67 30.64 -14.33
C ALA A 426 -54.93 30.22 -15.09
N SER A 427 -54.97 29.00 -15.67
CA SER A 427 -56.16 28.45 -16.32
C SER A 427 -57.02 27.68 -15.31
N GLY A 428 -57.82 28.41 -14.52
CA GLY A 428 -58.74 27.89 -13.51
C GLY A 428 -59.93 27.06 -14.03
N THR A 429 -59.74 26.21 -15.04
CA THR A 429 -60.81 25.39 -15.64
C THR A 429 -60.35 23.96 -15.84
N GLY A 430 -60.41 23.17 -14.78
CA GLY A 430 -60.23 21.73 -14.87
C GLY A 430 -60.24 21.05 -13.50
N VAL A 431 -61.42 20.64 -13.05
CA VAL A 431 -61.58 19.68 -11.95
C VAL A 431 -61.04 18.33 -12.43
N VAL A 432 -59.72 18.14 -12.44
CA VAL A 432 -59.07 16.85 -12.68
C VAL A 432 -58.18 16.54 -11.50
N SER A 433 -58.75 15.76 -10.57
CA SER A 433 -58.14 14.99 -9.49
C SER A 433 -56.64 15.22 -9.21
N LEU A 434 -56.30 16.37 -8.62
CA LEU A 434 -54.97 16.66 -8.06
C LEU A 434 -54.55 15.64 -6.97
N ASN A 435 -55.53 14.96 -6.35
CA ASN A 435 -55.35 14.01 -5.24
C ASN A 435 -55.46 12.52 -5.65
N GLY A 436 -55.47 12.20 -6.94
CA GLY A 436 -55.52 10.81 -7.42
C GLY A 436 -54.16 10.11 -7.25
N ALA A 437 -54.17 8.78 -7.07
CA ALA A 437 -52.95 7.96 -6.96
C ALA A 437 -52.01 8.05 -8.19
N LEU A 438 -52.48 8.62 -9.30
CA LEU A 438 -51.78 8.85 -10.58
C LEU A 438 -51.70 10.34 -10.96
N GLY A 439 -52.15 11.26 -10.10
CA GLY A 439 -52.10 12.70 -10.36
C GLY A 439 -50.68 13.26 -10.30
N ARG A 440 -50.47 14.51 -10.74
CA ARG A 440 -49.14 15.15 -10.80
C ARG A 440 -48.40 15.17 -9.46
N VAL A 441 -49.11 15.30 -8.32
CA VAL A 441 -48.51 15.23 -6.98
C VAL A 441 -47.93 13.83 -6.71
N SER A 442 -48.62 12.77 -7.11
CA SER A 442 -48.15 11.40 -6.96
C SER A 442 -46.95 11.09 -7.86
N LEU A 443 -46.95 11.61 -9.11
CA LEU A 443 -45.81 11.52 -10.01
C LEU A 443 -44.60 12.26 -9.42
N GLY A 444 -44.80 13.47 -8.89
CA GLY A 444 -43.75 14.22 -8.19
C GLY A 444 -43.10 13.42 -7.05
N LYS A 445 -43.90 12.76 -6.20
CA LYS A 445 -43.38 11.88 -5.13
C LYS A 445 -42.54 10.73 -5.67
N ARG A 446 -42.96 10.09 -6.77
CA ARG A 446 -42.21 8.98 -7.41
C ARG A 446 -40.88 9.47 -7.97
N LEU A 447 -40.89 10.64 -8.63
CA LEU A 447 -39.69 11.29 -9.16
C LEU A 447 -38.71 11.68 -8.05
N THR A 448 -39.20 12.20 -6.91
CA THR A 448 -38.38 12.42 -5.71
C THR A 448 -37.78 11.10 -5.20
N GLY A 449 -38.57 10.02 -5.15
CA GLY A 449 -38.06 8.69 -4.80
C GLY A 449 -36.93 8.23 -5.72
N THR A 450 -37.09 8.38 -7.04
CA THR A 450 -36.04 8.07 -8.02
C THR A 450 -34.79 8.91 -7.82
N MET A 451 -34.94 10.21 -7.52
CA MET A 451 -33.82 11.10 -7.22
C MET A 451 -33.07 10.67 -5.95
N ILE A 452 -33.78 10.24 -4.91
CA ILE A 452 -33.18 9.72 -3.67
C ILE A 452 -32.38 8.44 -3.98
N VAL A 453 -32.94 7.53 -4.79
CA VAL A 453 -32.24 6.30 -5.20
C VAL A 453 -30.96 6.63 -5.96
N PHE A 454 -31.01 7.50 -6.97
CA PHE A 454 -29.80 7.92 -7.69
C PHE A 454 -28.77 8.58 -6.77
N SER A 455 -29.22 9.42 -5.83
CA SER A 455 -28.34 10.04 -4.83
C SER A 455 -27.68 9.01 -3.93
N ALA A 456 -28.44 7.99 -3.49
CA ALA A 456 -27.91 6.89 -2.68
C ALA A 456 -26.90 6.03 -3.44
N LEU A 457 -27.12 5.78 -4.74
CA LEU A 457 -26.16 5.06 -5.59
C LEU A 457 -24.82 5.79 -5.69
N PHE A 458 -24.82 7.12 -5.92
CA PHE A 458 -23.56 7.89 -5.94
C PHE A 458 -22.93 8.03 -4.56
N ALA A 459 -23.72 8.16 -3.49
CA ALA A 459 -23.20 8.14 -2.13
C ALA A 459 -22.50 6.81 -1.81
N LEU A 460 -23.06 5.69 -2.27
CA LEU A 460 -22.45 4.37 -2.15
C LEU A 460 -21.11 4.28 -2.90
N LEU A 461 -21.00 4.86 -4.09
CA LEU A 461 -19.72 4.92 -4.83
C LEU A 461 -18.67 5.74 -4.08
N VAL A 462 -19.05 6.91 -3.55
CA VAL A 462 -18.12 7.74 -2.77
C VAL A 462 -17.69 7.02 -1.48
N ALA A 463 -18.61 6.32 -0.82
CA ALA A 463 -18.28 5.50 0.34
C ALA A 463 -17.33 4.34 -0.03
N ASN A 464 -17.55 3.67 -1.16
CA ASN A 464 -16.67 2.61 -1.65
C ASN A 464 -15.28 3.14 -2.00
N LEU A 465 -15.17 4.31 -2.65
CA LEU A 465 -13.89 4.98 -2.88
C LEU A 465 -13.20 5.33 -1.57
N THR A 466 -13.94 5.86 -0.59
CA THR A 466 -13.37 6.16 0.73
C THR A 466 -12.83 4.88 1.40
N MET A 467 -13.51 3.74 1.25
CA MET A 467 -13.04 2.46 1.75
C MET A 467 -11.69 2.08 1.13
N ILE A 468 -11.54 2.18 -0.19
CA ILE A 468 -10.30 1.80 -0.89
C ILE A 468 -9.16 2.82 -0.63
N MET A 469 -9.45 4.12 -0.78
CA MET A 469 -8.44 5.18 -0.80
C MET A 469 -8.00 5.65 0.60
N VAL A 470 -8.77 5.35 1.64
CA VAL A 470 -8.48 5.83 3.01
C VAL A 470 -8.36 4.68 4.00
N ILE A 471 -9.27 3.71 3.97
CA ILE A 471 -9.30 2.64 4.98
C ILE A 471 -8.37 1.48 4.59
N GLN A 472 -8.39 1.07 3.32
CA GLN A 472 -7.61 -0.07 2.81
C GLN A 472 -6.34 0.33 2.07
N ALA A 473 -6.03 1.63 2.00
CA ALA A 473 -4.92 2.13 1.19
C ALA A 473 -3.58 1.53 1.64
N ASP A 474 -3.31 1.51 2.95
CA ASP A 474 -2.07 0.94 3.49
C ASP A 474 -1.95 -0.57 3.25
N GLU A 475 -3.07 -1.30 3.30
CA GLU A 475 -3.09 -2.73 2.98
C GLU A 475 -2.68 -2.96 1.52
N TYR A 476 -3.30 -2.25 0.56
CA TYR A 476 -3.00 -2.42 -0.86
C TYR A 476 -1.60 -1.90 -1.24
N LYS A 477 -1.13 -0.80 -0.65
CA LYS A 477 0.20 -0.23 -0.90
C LYS A 477 1.33 -1.15 -0.44
N ASN A 478 1.12 -1.87 0.66
CA ASN A 478 2.13 -2.76 1.24
C ASN A 478 2.04 -4.21 0.73
N MET A 479 1.18 -4.50 -0.25
CA MET A 479 1.13 -5.85 -0.83
C MET A 479 2.43 -6.14 -1.60
N PRO A 480 3.08 -7.30 -1.41
CA PRO A 480 4.30 -7.67 -2.13
C PRO A 480 4.14 -7.71 -3.66
N ILE A 481 2.91 -7.92 -4.14
CA ILE A 481 2.55 -7.97 -5.56
C ILE A 481 2.24 -6.57 -6.15
N ASN A 482 2.30 -5.51 -5.34
CA ASN A 482 2.02 -4.15 -5.80
C ASN A 482 3.23 -3.58 -6.55
N ASN A 483 3.12 -3.62 -7.87
CA ASN A 483 4.10 -3.09 -8.82
C ASN A 483 4.15 -1.55 -8.85
N HIS A 484 3.14 -0.83 -8.34
CA HIS A 484 3.19 0.62 -8.23
C HIS A 484 4.20 1.05 -7.17
N THR A 485 4.17 0.43 -5.99
CA THR A 485 5.13 0.69 -4.91
C THR A 485 6.55 0.45 -5.40
N LEU A 486 6.81 -0.70 -6.03
CA LEU A 486 8.13 -1.04 -6.58
C LEU A 486 8.62 -0.05 -7.64
N ALA A 487 7.73 0.39 -8.54
CA ALA A 487 8.11 1.32 -9.60
C ALA A 487 8.20 2.78 -9.13
N LYS A 488 7.50 3.16 -8.05
CA LYS A 488 7.69 4.44 -7.38
C LYS A 488 9.01 4.45 -6.60
N GLU A 489 9.31 3.35 -5.92
CA GLU A 489 10.58 3.14 -5.24
C GLU A 489 11.75 3.20 -6.22
N SER A 490 11.65 2.53 -7.37
CA SER A 490 12.73 2.55 -8.37
C SER A 490 12.98 3.94 -8.97
N LYS A 491 12.00 4.85 -8.96
CA LYS A 491 12.18 6.24 -9.43
C LYS A 491 12.57 7.21 -8.32
N THR A 492 12.62 6.78 -7.06
CA THR A 492 12.99 7.61 -5.93
C THR A 492 14.47 7.46 -5.63
N GLU A 493 15.22 8.57 -5.60
CA GLU A 493 16.62 8.53 -5.21
C GLU A 493 16.70 8.16 -3.72
N ARG A 494 17.12 6.93 -3.43
CA ARG A 494 17.26 6.47 -2.05
C ARG A 494 18.55 7.02 -1.45
N GLY A 495 18.47 7.56 -0.23
CA GLY A 495 19.60 8.21 0.46
C GLY A 495 20.80 7.30 0.67
N ALA A 496 21.98 7.87 0.83
CA ALA A 496 23.22 7.14 1.02
C ALA A 496 23.36 6.58 2.45
N ILE A 497 24.07 5.47 2.59
CA ILE A 497 24.50 4.92 3.88
C ILE A 497 26.01 5.07 3.98
N THR A 498 26.50 5.71 5.04
CA THR A 498 27.94 5.97 5.25
C THR A 498 28.42 5.53 6.63
N THR A 499 29.69 5.16 6.73
CA THR A 499 30.35 4.95 8.03
C THR A 499 30.61 6.29 8.75
N TYR A 500 30.96 6.22 10.03
CA TYR A 500 31.32 7.39 10.84
C TYR A 500 32.49 8.19 10.22
N ASP A 501 33.44 7.49 9.62
CA ASP A 501 34.60 8.03 8.89
C ASP A 501 34.33 8.32 7.40
N ASN A 502 33.06 8.35 6.99
CA ASN A 502 32.57 8.73 5.66
C ASN A 502 32.94 7.78 4.51
N VAL A 503 33.12 6.49 4.78
CA VAL A 503 33.16 5.47 3.73
C VAL A 503 31.73 5.22 3.25
N LEU A 504 31.51 5.32 1.94
CA LEU A 504 30.22 5.06 1.32
C LEU A 504 29.95 3.56 1.30
N LEU A 505 28.86 3.13 1.95
CA LEU A 505 28.46 1.73 2.04
C LEU A 505 27.35 1.38 1.04
N ALA A 506 26.40 2.30 0.83
CA ALA A 506 25.30 2.15 -0.13
C ALA A 506 24.91 3.51 -0.72
N HIS A 507 24.56 3.55 -2.01
CA HIS A 507 24.00 4.74 -2.66
C HIS A 507 23.16 4.37 -3.88
N SER A 508 22.47 5.36 -4.43
CA SER A 508 21.59 5.19 -5.59
C SER A 508 22.18 5.86 -6.82
N VAL A 509 22.20 5.15 -7.94
CA VAL A 509 22.75 5.63 -9.23
C VAL A 509 21.63 5.72 -10.25
N LEU A 510 21.41 6.93 -10.78
CA LEU A 510 20.43 7.18 -11.84
C LEU A 510 20.81 6.40 -13.12
N GLN A 511 19.85 5.67 -13.65
CA GLN A 511 19.92 4.90 -14.89
C GLN A 511 19.37 5.70 -16.08
N ASP A 512 19.67 5.26 -17.31
CA ASP A 512 19.23 5.93 -18.54
C ASP A 512 17.70 5.98 -18.71
N ASP A 513 16.97 5.06 -18.08
CA ASP A 513 15.50 4.99 -18.09
C ASP A 513 14.83 5.87 -17.01
N GLY A 514 15.63 6.61 -16.22
CA GLY A 514 15.16 7.46 -15.15
C GLY A 514 14.90 6.75 -13.81
N SER A 515 15.16 5.44 -13.73
CA SER A 515 15.17 4.71 -12.46
C SER A 515 16.50 4.88 -11.72
N TYR A 516 16.53 4.55 -10.43
CA TYR A 516 17.70 4.51 -9.59
C TYR A 516 18.03 3.06 -9.26
N LYS A 517 19.28 2.68 -9.51
CA LYS A 517 19.83 1.38 -9.09
C LYS A 517 20.55 1.55 -7.77
N ARG A 518 20.29 0.67 -6.81
CA ARG A 518 21.04 0.60 -5.55
C ARG A 518 22.40 -0.06 -5.78
N GLU A 519 23.48 0.55 -5.31
CA GLU A 519 24.86 0.03 -5.42
C GLU A 519 25.58 0.04 -4.07
N TYR A 520 26.40 -0.99 -3.83
CA TYR A 520 27.16 -1.21 -2.60
C TYR A 520 28.69 -1.11 -2.82
N PRO A 521 29.26 0.11 -3.00
CA PRO A 521 30.64 0.29 -3.46
C PRO A 521 31.72 -0.22 -2.50
N ALA A 522 31.39 -0.43 -1.22
CA ALA A 522 32.31 -1.02 -0.24
C ALA A 522 32.29 -2.56 -0.21
N GLY A 523 31.54 -3.20 -1.13
CA GLY A 523 31.38 -4.65 -1.20
C GLY A 523 30.83 -5.23 0.10
N ASN A 524 31.50 -6.24 0.65
CA ASN A 524 31.05 -6.93 1.87
C ASN A 524 31.36 -6.22 3.20
N LEU A 525 31.83 -4.97 3.18
CA LEU A 525 32.11 -4.21 4.41
C LEU A 525 30.79 -3.91 5.14
N ALA A 526 30.66 -4.40 6.38
CA ALA A 526 29.45 -4.24 7.20
C ALA A 526 28.15 -4.74 6.54
N ALA A 527 28.23 -5.75 5.65
CA ALA A 527 27.08 -6.22 4.86
C ALA A 527 25.82 -6.51 5.70
N HIS A 528 25.93 -7.19 6.85
CA HIS A 528 24.77 -7.47 7.72
C HIS A 528 24.25 -6.26 8.50
N VAL A 529 25.05 -5.20 8.64
CA VAL A 529 24.61 -3.93 9.21
C VAL A 529 23.84 -3.15 8.14
N VAL A 530 24.46 -2.93 6.98
CA VAL A 530 23.86 -2.22 5.86
C VAL A 530 22.58 -2.94 5.41
N GLY A 531 22.66 -4.25 5.24
CA GLY A 531 21.62 -5.07 4.66
C GLY A 531 21.66 -5.05 3.15
N TYR A 532 20.49 -5.14 2.53
CA TYR A 532 20.30 -5.04 1.09
C TYR A 532 18.92 -4.43 0.80
N ALA A 533 18.74 -3.90 -0.40
CA ALA A 533 17.46 -3.50 -0.96
C ALA A 533 17.27 -4.17 -2.32
N SER A 534 16.29 -5.05 -2.43
CA SER A 534 15.96 -5.82 -3.63
C SER A 534 14.51 -5.56 -4.02
N ASP A 535 14.29 -5.26 -5.30
CA ASP A 535 12.96 -5.12 -5.89
C ASP A 535 12.16 -6.44 -5.84
N THR A 536 12.85 -7.58 -5.71
CA THR A 536 12.25 -8.92 -5.68
C THR A 536 12.08 -9.46 -4.28
N TYR A 537 13.08 -9.27 -3.42
CA TYR A 537 13.16 -9.94 -2.11
C TYR A 537 13.03 -8.99 -0.90
N GLY A 538 12.75 -7.71 -1.15
CA GLY A 538 12.57 -6.70 -0.11
C GLY A 538 13.89 -6.19 0.47
N THR A 539 13.83 -5.69 1.70
CA THR A 539 14.95 -5.03 2.38
C THR A 539 15.39 -5.76 3.65
N SER A 540 16.64 -5.55 4.06
CA SER A 540 17.19 -6.05 5.33
C SER A 540 18.15 -5.03 5.98
N GLY A 541 18.65 -5.27 7.19
CA GLY A 541 19.63 -4.38 7.82
C GLY A 541 19.12 -2.94 8.04
N ILE A 542 20.03 -1.96 7.93
CA ILE A 542 19.70 -0.52 7.92
C ILE A 542 18.82 -0.14 6.72
N GLU A 543 18.93 -0.83 5.57
CA GLU A 543 18.00 -0.62 4.46
C GLU A 543 16.55 -0.90 4.87
N ALA A 544 16.31 -1.88 5.74
CA ALA A 544 14.97 -2.14 6.26
C ALA A 544 14.59 -1.15 7.37
N SER A 545 15.43 -0.99 8.40
CA SER A 545 15.06 -0.21 9.58
C SER A 545 15.00 1.29 9.35
N CYS A 546 15.75 1.81 8.36
CA CYS A 546 15.70 3.21 7.93
C CYS A 546 15.03 3.39 6.58
N ASN A 547 14.17 2.46 6.14
CA ASN A 547 13.55 2.49 4.80
C ASN A 547 12.88 3.83 4.47
N ASP A 548 11.99 4.30 5.35
CA ASP A 548 11.22 5.53 5.11
C ASP A 548 12.13 6.77 5.19
N THR A 549 13.16 6.73 6.04
CA THR A 549 14.17 7.78 6.12
C THR A 549 14.97 7.87 4.82
N LEU A 550 15.43 6.73 4.32
CA LEU A 550 16.18 6.59 3.08
C LEU A 550 15.32 6.92 1.84
N LYS A 551 13.99 6.95 1.96
CA LYS A 551 13.06 7.42 0.91
C LYS A 551 12.67 8.90 1.03
N GLY A 552 13.07 9.58 2.11
CA GLY A 552 12.67 10.97 2.36
C GLY A 552 11.22 11.11 2.86
N GLU A 553 10.62 10.03 3.36
CA GLU A 553 9.25 9.98 3.89
C GLU A 553 9.19 10.18 5.42
N SER A 554 10.34 10.30 6.08
CA SER A 554 10.45 10.60 7.51
C SER A 554 11.67 11.48 7.80
N ASN A 555 11.86 11.88 9.05
CA ASN A 555 12.99 12.70 9.49
C ASN A 555 13.14 14.01 8.67
N TYR A 556 12.04 14.74 8.53
CA TYR A 556 12.01 16.01 7.80
C TYR A 556 12.86 17.07 8.48
N ALA A 557 13.81 17.66 7.76
CA ALA A 557 14.61 18.78 8.24
C ALA A 557 13.88 20.13 8.08
N SER A 558 12.86 20.20 7.22
CA SER A 558 12.11 21.42 6.94
C SER A 558 10.61 21.18 6.70
N TRP A 559 9.80 22.23 6.88
CA TRP A 559 8.39 22.22 6.51
C TRP A 559 8.15 22.05 4.99
N ILE A 560 9.16 22.38 4.17
CA ILE A 560 9.10 22.19 2.71
C ILE A 560 9.22 20.69 2.39
N ASP A 561 10.02 19.93 3.14
CA ASP A 561 10.18 18.48 2.96
C ASP A 561 8.86 17.74 3.26
N VAL A 562 8.13 18.20 4.28
CA VAL A 562 6.76 17.72 4.58
C VAL A 562 5.83 18.01 3.40
N LEU A 563 5.88 19.21 2.83
CA LEU A 563 4.98 19.58 1.74
C LEU A 563 5.31 18.82 0.43
N ASN A 564 6.60 18.59 0.17
CA ASN A 564 7.07 17.84 -1.00
C ASN A 564 6.70 16.35 -0.92
N SER A 565 6.92 15.70 0.23
CA SER A 565 6.53 14.29 0.42
C SER A 565 5.02 14.05 0.23
N TYR A 566 4.17 15.00 0.66
CA TYR A 566 2.72 14.93 0.45
C TYR A 566 2.25 15.36 -0.94
N SER A 567 3.05 16.10 -1.70
CA SER A 567 2.70 16.58 -3.05
C SER A 567 3.11 15.62 -4.17
N GLY A 568 3.78 14.51 -3.84
CA GLY A 568 4.27 13.53 -4.82
C GLY A 568 5.45 14.03 -5.65
N ALA A 569 5.98 15.23 -5.37
CA ALA A 569 7.25 15.67 -5.93
C ALA A 569 8.35 14.80 -5.30
N GLY A 570 8.96 13.91 -6.08
CA GLY A 570 10.01 13.01 -5.61
C GLY A 570 11.13 13.79 -4.92
N THR A 571 11.21 13.68 -3.60
CA THR A 571 12.31 14.20 -2.81
C THR A 571 13.41 13.15 -2.78
N ALA A 572 14.65 13.56 -3.00
CA ALA A 572 15.78 12.70 -2.72
C ALA A 572 15.73 12.26 -1.24
N GLY A 573 16.04 10.99 -1.01
CA GLY A 573 16.03 10.37 0.29
C GLY A 573 17.06 10.98 1.24
N ASN A 574 16.86 10.79 2.54
CA ASN A 574 17.81 11.28 3.54
C ASN A 574 18.99 10.30 3.67
N ASP A 575 20.19 10.86 3.83
CA ASP A 575 21.41 10.11 4.07
C ASP A 575 21.49 9.66 5.55
N VAL A 576 21.88 8.40 5.75
CA VAL A 576 22.07 7.78 7.06
C VAL A 576 23.57 7.63 7.32
N LYS A 577 24.03 8.23 8.42
CA LYS A 577 25.39 8.07 8.91
C LYS A 577 25.42 7.14 10.11
N LEU A 578 26.20 6.07 10.00
CA LEU A 578 26.34 5.04 11.02
C LEU A 578 27.41 5.39 12.06
N THR A 579 27.33 4.76 13.23
CA THR A 579 28.39 4.74 14.26
C THR A 579 29.56 3.83 13.88
N ILE A 580 29.36 2.94 12.89
CA ILE A 580 30.38 2.01 12.39
C ILE A 580 31.59 2.80 11.89
N ASN A 581 32.79 2.43 12.33
CA ASN A 581 34.04 2.94 11.78
C ASN A 581 34.62 1.91 10.81
N SER A 582 34.96 2.32 9.58
CA SER A 582 35.38 1.39 8.53
C SER A 582 36.64 0.58 8.90
N THR A 583 37.58 1.19 9.63
CA THR A 583 38.84 0.56 10.04
C THR A 583 38.61 -0.47 11.14
N ILE A 584 37.81 -0.14 12.15
CA ILE A 584 37.45 -1.06 13.23
C ILE A 584 36.60 -2.22 12.67
N GLN A 585 35.65 -1.92 11.79
CA GLN A 585 34.83 -2.91 11.11
C GLN A 585 35.66 -3.89 10.29
N LYS A 586 36.66 -3.40 9.56
CA LYS A 586 37.57 -4.26 8.80
C LYS A 586 38.36 -5.19 9.71
N ALA A 587 38.87 -4.67 10.84
CA ALA A 587 39.56 -5.49 11.83
C ALA A 587 38.63 -6.56 12.43
N ALA A 588 37.36 -6.22 12.71
CA ALA A 588 36.35 -7.16 13.20
C ALA A 588 36.07 -8.28 12.17
N GLN A 589 35.92 -7.96 10.88
CA GLN A 589 35.77 -8.96 9.81
C GLN A 589 37.02 -9.83 9.64
N ASP A 590 38.21 -9.22 9.70
CA ASP A 590 39.48 -9.94 9.59
C ASP A 590 39.72 -10.90 10.77
N SER A 591 39.17 -10.59 11.94
CA SER A 591 39.20 -11.45 13.13
C SER A 591 38.46 -12.79 12.92
N LEU A 592 37.49 -12.82 12.01
CA LEU A 592 36.64 -13.99 11.70
C LEU A 592 37.12 -14.81 10.50
N LYS A 593 38.17 -14.39 9.79
CA LYS A 593 38.66 -15.07 8.59
C LYS A 593 38.95 -16.55 8.83
N GLY A 594 38.28 -17.41 8.06
CA GLY A 594 38.42 -18.86 8.12
C GLY A 594 37.49 -19.58 9.11
N TYR A 595 36.62 -18.84 9.81
CA TYR A 595 35.69 -19.39 10.80
C TYR A 595 34.28 -18.81 10.63
N LYS A 596 33.27 -19.58 11.04
CA LYS A 596 31.93 -19.04 11.30
C LYS A 596 31.94 -18.34 12.65
N GLY A 597 31.14 -17.29 12.82
CA GLY A 597 31.06 -16.57 14.09
C GLY A 597 30.75 -15.10 13.91
N ALA A 598 30.99 -14.32 14.95
CA ALA A 598 30.70 -12.89 14.96
C ALA A 598 31.60 -12.11 15.92
N CYS A 599 31.75 -10.82 15.64
CA CYS A 599 32.55 -9.89 16.44
C CYS A 599 31.80 -8.55 16.57
N VAL A 600 31.74 -8.01 17.78
CA VAL A 600 31.16 -6.70 18.08
C VAL A 600 32.19 -5.86 18.80
N ALA A 601 32.38 -4.61 18.37
CA ALA A 601 33.13 -3.58 19.08
C ALA A 601 32.19 -2.42 19.39
N ILE A 602 32.19 -1.94 20.63
CA ILE A 602 31.24 -0.94 21.12
C ILE A 602 31.95 0.06 22.05
N ASP A 603 31.57 1.33 21.95
CA ASP A 603 31.97 2.36 22.90
C ASP A 603 31.12 2.22 24.19
N PRO A 604 31.72 1.85 25.33
CA PRO A 604 30.99 1.61 26.56
C PRO A 604 30.40 2.88 27.18
N LYS A 605 30.91 4.07 26.83
CA LYS A 605 30.47 5.36 27.40
C LYS A 605 29.22 5.90 26.73
N THR A 606 28.99 5.55 25.47
CA THR A 606 27.88 6.07 24.66
C THR A 606 26.89 4.99 24.24
N GLY A 607 27.33 3.73 24.08
CA GLY A 607 26.56 2.66 23.44
C GLY A 607 26.72 2.63 21.92
N ALA A 608 27.53 3.52 21.33
CA ALA A 608 27.77 3.52 19.89
C ALA A 608 28.46 2.22 19.46
N VAL A 609 27.83 1.46 18.55
CA VAL A 609 28.43 0.25 18.00
C VAL A 609 29.45 0.65 16.92
N LEU A 610 30.73 0.41 17.20
CA LEU A 610 31.86 0.82 16.35
C LEU A 610 32.15 -0.19 15.25
N ALA A 611 31.86 -1.47 15.51
CA ALA A 611 31.91 -2.55 14.54
C ALA A 611 30.92 -3.67 14.91
N LEU A 612 30.29 -4.27 13.90
CA LEU A 612 29.41 -5.43 14.03
C LEU A 612 29.61 -6.32 12.80
N ALA A 613 30.27 -7.45 12.99
CA ALA A 613 30.66 -8.36 11.91
C ALA A 613 30.09 -9.76 12.16
N SER A 614 29.62 -10.41 11.08
CA SER A 614 29.16 -11.81 11.06
C SER A 614 29.89 -12.55 9.92
N SER A 615 30.18 -13.83 10.14
CA SER A 615 30.85 -14.71 9.18
C SER A 615 30.15 -16.07 9.09
N PRO A 616 29.92 -16.62 7.87
CA PRO A 616 30.25 -16.06 6.57
C PRO A 616 29.47 -14.77 6.25
N THR A 617 30.07 -13.92 5.42
CA THR A 617 29.47 -12.68 4.91
C THR A 617 29.04 -12.84 3.45
N TYR A 618 28.33 -11.86 2.92
CA TYR A 618 27.82 -11.83 1.55
C TYR A 618 28.11 -10.48 0.90
N ASP A 619 27.94 -10.43 -0.42
CA ASP A 619 27.94 -9.20 -1.20
C ASP A 619 26.49 -8.76 -1.43
N ALA A 620 26.15 -7.54 -1.01
CA ALA A 620 24.80 -7.01 -1.11
C ALA A 620 24.39 -6.73 -2.57
N ASP A 621 25.36 -6.47 -3.47
CA ASP A 621 25.11 -6.32 -4.91
C ASP A 621 24.69 -7.65 -5.59
N ASP A 622 24.95 -8.81 -4.96
CA ASP A 622 24.68 -10.15 -5.50
C ASP A 622 23.49 -10.85 -4.80
N VAL A 623 22.72 -10.13 -3.98
CA VAL A 623 21.70 -10.74 -3.10
C VAL A 623 20.61 -11.47 -3.88
N ASP A 624 20.19 -10.98 -5.04
CA ASP A 624 19.14 -11.59 -5.85
C ASP A 624 19.56 -12.97 -6.36
N ASN A 625 20.84 -13.15 -6.68
CA ASN A 625 21.40 -14.44 -7.08
C ASN A 625 21.53 -15.40 -5.89
N ILE A 626 21.94 -14.88 -4.72
CA ILE A 626 22.03 -15.66 -3.48
C ILE A 626 20.64 -16.20 -3.09
N LEU A 627 19.60 -15.37 -3.17
CA LEU A 627 18.24 -15.74 -2.78
C LEU A 627 17.52 -16.60 -3.83
N SER A 628 17.75 -16.36 -5.13
CA SER A 628 17.13 -17.15 -6.21
C SER A 628 17.71 -18.57 -6.35
N SER A 629 19.00 -18.75 -6.06
CA SER A 629 19.68 -20.04 -6.22
C SER A 629 19.33 -21.08 -5.16
N GLY A 630 18.55 -20.71 -4.13
CA GLY A 630 18.29 -21.57 -2.97
C GLY A 630 19.55 -21.98 -2.22
N GLY A 631 20.66 -21.24 -2.42
CA GLY A 631 21.97 -21.50 -1.84
C GLY A 631 21.99 -21.25 -0.32
N ASP A 632 23.10 -21.64 0.31
CA ASP A 632 23.33 -21.67 1.77
C ASP A 632 22.98 -20.32 2.44
N SER A 633 21.72 -20.19 2.89
CA SER A 633 21.12 -18.99 3.52
C SER A 633 21.82 -18.58 4.82
N SER A 634 22.78 -19.39 5.29
CA SER A 634 23.58 -19.13 6.48
C SER A 634 24.50 -17.92 6.35
N ALA A 635 24.78 -17.42 5.14
CA ALA A 635 25.56 -16.19 4.91
C ALA A 635 24.76 -14.91 5.17
N LEU A 636 23.44 -14.90 4.94
CA LEU A 636 22.57 -13.75 5.25
C LEU A 636 22.28 -13.64 6.75
N TYR A 637 22.49 -14.72 7.50
CA TYR A 637 22.22 -14.78 8.93
C TYR A 637 23.23 -13.94 9.74
N ASN A 638 22.70 -12.94 10.47
CA ASN A 638 23.51 -12.07 11.32
C ASN A 638 23.78 -12.72 12.69
N ARG A 639 24.92 -13.40 12.81
CA ARG A 639 25.33 -14.10 14.04
C ARG A 639 25.61 -13.18 15.22
N ALA A 640 25.89 -11.89 14.99
CA ALA A 640 26.19 -10.99 16.09
C ALA A 640 24.96 -10.65 16.94
N THR A 641 23.78 -10.63 16.33
CA THR A 641 22.52 -10.22 16.97
C THR A 641 21.43 -11.28 16.96
N GLN A 642 21.43 -12.22 16.02
CA GLN A 642 20.34 -13.19 15.88
C GLN A 642 20.68 -14.60 16.38
N ALA A 643 21.97 -14.91 16.53
CA ALA A 643 22.42 -16.21 17.03
C ALA A 643 22.53 -16.20 18.55
N LEU A 644 21.99 -17.26 19.16
CA LEU A 644 22.15 -17.55 20.58
C LEU A 644 23.23 -18.61 20.74
N TYR A 645 24.20 -18.30 21.58
CA TYR A 645 25.33 -19.17 21.89
C TYR A 645 25.42 -19.39 23.39
N SER A 646 25.95 -20.54 23.80
CA SER A 646 26.50 -20.70 25.13
C SER A 646 27.72 -19.77 25.28
N PRO A 647 27.71 -18.77 26.18
CA PRO A 647 28.82 -17.84 26.36
C PRO A 647 30.04 -18.49 27.01
N GLY A 648 29.86 -19.67 27.62
CA GLY A 648 30.87 -20.39 28.38
C GLY A 648 31.50 -19.49 29.44
N SER A 649 32.79 -19.69 29.69
CA SER A 649 33.51 -18.95 30.74
C SER A 649 33.56 -17.41 30.60
N THR A 650 33.05 -16.79 29.52
CA THR A 650 32.87 -15.33 29.50
C THR A 650 31.72 -14.85 30.41
N PHE A 651 30.71 -15.69 30.64
CA PHE A 651 29.61 -15.38 31.56
C PHE A 651 30.06 -15.30 33.03
N LYS A 652 31.22 -15.86 33.36
CA LYS A 652 31.85 -15.69 34.68
C LYS A 652 32.08 -14.22 35.06
N ILE A 653 32.09 -13.29 34.10
CA ILE A 653 32.06 -11.85 34.38
C ILE A 653 30.79 -11.47 35.17
N VAL A 654 29.62 -11.98 34.75
CA VAL A 654 28.34 -11.78 35.44
C VAL A 654 28.42 -12.38 36.83
N THR A 655 28.76 -13.67 36.94
CA THR A 655 28.87 -14.39 38.22
C THR A 655 29.82 -13.70 39.21
N LEU A 656 31.02 -13.29 38.74
CA LEU A 656 31.99 -12.57 39.57
C LEU A 656 31.43 -11.22 40.03
N THR A 657 30.78 -10.47 39.14
CA THR A 657 30.15 -9.19 39.47
C THR A 657 29.07 -9.37 40.53
N THR A 658 28.21 -10.37 40.38
CA THR A 658 27.16 -10.71 41.34
C THR A 658 27.75 -11.08 42.70
N ALA A 659 28.78 -11.94 42.73
CA ALA A 659 29.43 -12.37 43.96
C ALA A 659 30.03 -11.19 44.75
N LEU A 660 30.73 -10.28 44.05
CA LEU A 660 31.33 -9.10 44.68
C LEU A 660 30.28 -8.04 45.08
N ALA A 661 29.23 -7.85 44.27
CA ALA A 661 28.16 -6.90 44.56
C ALA A 661 27.32 -7.30 45.77
N ASN A 662 27.04 -8.61 45.90
CA ASN A 662 26.23 -9.16 46.97
C ASN A 662 27.05 -9.53 48.22
N ASN A 663 28.36 -9.25 48.22
CA ASN A 663 29.30 -9.61 49.29
C ASN A 663 29.33 -11.12 49.62
N VAL A 664 29.07 -11.97 48.61
CA VAL A 664 29.20 -13.43 48.73
C VAL A 664 30.68 -13.81 48.90
N ALA A 665 31.56 -13.13 48.17
CA ALA A 665 33.00 -13.34 48.22
C ALA A 665 33.77 -12.04 47.98
N THR A 666 35.05 -12.06 48.32
CA THR A 666 36.04 -11.06 47.87
C THR A 666 37.05 -11.72 46.94
N GLU A 667 37.86 -10.92 46.26
CA GLU A 667 38.93 -11.36 45.38
C GLU A 667 39.94 -12.27 46.08
N SER A 668 40.10 -12.10 47.40
CA SER A 668 41.00 -12.86 48.27
C SER A 668 40.35 -14.06 48.96
N THR A 669 39.02 -14.23 48.86
CA THR A 669 38.34 -15.43 49.38
C THR A 669 38.92 -16.67 48.72
N GLN A 670 39.28 -17.66 49.55
CA GLN A 670 39.88 -18.91 49.09
C GLN A 670 38.83 -19.98 48.83
N TYR A 671 39.01 -20.71 47.74
CA TYR A 671 38.18 -21.84 47.33
C TYR A 671 39.07 -23.02 46.98
N ASP A 672 38.61 -24.22 47.33
CA ASP A 672 39.20 -25.44 46.80
C ASP A 672 38.79 -25.61 45.35
N SER A 673 39.77 -25.82 44.47
CA SER A 673 39.56 -26.06 43.04
C SER A 673 40.10 -27.44 42.64
N PRO A 674 39.40 -28.52 43.02
CA PRO A 674 39.72 -29.87 42.54
C PRO A 674 39.45 -29.97 41.03
N SER A 675 39.95 -31.03 40.40
CA SER A 675 39.66 -31.34 38.99
C SER A 675 38.18 -31.59 38.73
N THR A 676 37.47 -32.14 39.72
CA THR A 676 36.06 -32.46 39.68
C THR A 676 35.46 -32.15 41.05
N LEU A 677 34.27 -31.54 41.05
CA LEU A 677 33.49 -31.24 42.24
C LEU A 677 32.08 -31.81 42.05
N ASP A 678 31.58 -32.53 43.07
CA ASP A 678 30.18 -32.97 43.10
C ASP A 678 29.33 -31.86 43.76
N ILE A 679 28.30 -31.39 43.07
CA ILE A 679 27.38 -30.33 43.52
C ILE A 679 25.98 -30.60 42.96
N GLY A 680 24.93 -30.44 43.77
CA GLY A 680 23.55 -30.74 43.34
C GLY A 680 23.31 -32.17 42.83
N GLY A 681 24.13 -33.15 43.23
CA GLY A 681 24.04 -34.54 42.76
C GLY A 681 24.69 -34.83 41.40
N GLY A 682 25.35 -33.84 40.77
CA GLY A 682 26.08 -34.00 39.52
C GLY A 682 27.53 -33.49 39.60
N LYS A 683 28.33 -33.79 38.58
CA LYS A 683 29.74 -33.38 38.50
C LYS A 683 29.90 -32.05 37.77
N VAL A 684 30.76 -31.19 38.31
CA VAL A 684 31.35 -30.05 37.59
C VAL A 684 32.85 -30.28 37.44
N THR A 685 33.37 -30.12 36.24
CA THR A 685 34.77 -30.42 35.91
C THR A 685 35.53 -29.18 35.45
N ASN A 686 36.76 -29.02 35.94
CA ASN A 686 37.69 -28.05 35.39
C ASN A 686 38.18 -28.52 34.01
N PHE A 687 38.50 -27.55 33.16
CA PHE A 687 39.12 -27.78 31.87
C PHE A 687 40.39 -28.63 31.98
N ASN A 688 40.57 -29.60 31.07
CA ASN A 688 41.65 -30.60 31.08
C ASN A 688 41.81 -31.38 32.39
N ASN A 689 40.74 -31.53 33.19
CA ASN A 689 40.78 -32.17 34.51
C ASN A 689 41.85 -31.56 35.44
N SER A 690 42.08 -30.25 35.31
CA SER A 690 43.10 -29.55 36.10
C SER A 690 42.67 -29.37 37.55
N SER A 691 43.55 -29.71 38.49
CA SER A 691 43.40 -29.38 39.91
C SER A 691 44.34 -28.24 40.26
N TYR A 692 43.81 -27.17 40.86
CA TYR A 692 44.59 -25.98 41.22
C TYR A 692 44.81 -25.83 42.73
N GLY A 693 44.32 -26.78 43.53
CA GLY A 693 44.37 -26.71 45.00
C GLY A 693 43.50 -25.56 45.54
N THR A 694 43.84 -25.06 46.71
CA THR A 694 43.17 -23.91 47.33
C THR A 694 43.71 -22.61 46.73
N ILE A 695 42.86 -21.87 46.02
CA ILE A 695 43.22 -20.63 45.32
C ILE A 695 42.25 -19.49 45.65
N THR A 696 42.70 -18.25 45.48
CA THR A 696 41.83 -17.09 45.65
C THR A 696 40.83 -16.97 44.49
N LEU A 697 39.70 -16.30 44.71
CA LEU A 697 38.72 -16.02 43.65
C LEU A 697 39.34 -15.25 42.47
N GLN A 698 40.25 -14.31 42.75
CA GLN A 698 41.03 -13.64 41.71
C GLN A 698 41.78 -14.68 40.85
N ARG A 699 42.56 -15.56 41.49
CA ARG A 699 43.34 -16.57 40.75
C ARG A 699 42.46 -17.58 40.03
N ALA A 700 41.32 -17.94 40.62
CA ALA A 700 40.32 -18.79 39.99
C ALA A 700 39.73 -18.15 38.72
N THR A 701 39.54 -16.83 38.72
CA THR A 701 39.09 -16.08 37.54
C THR A 701 40.17 -16.05 36.46
N GLU A 702 41.44 -15.80 36.82
CA GLU A 702 42.59 -15.80 35.90
C GLU A 702 42.76 -17.15 35.19
N LEU A 703 42.64 -18.24 35.95
CA LEU A 703 42.74 -19.62 35.49
C LEU A 703 41.43 -20.17 34.89
N SER A 704 40.33 -19.42 35.03
CA SER A 704 38.99 -19.83 34.57
C SER A 704 38.45 -21.12 35.21
N ALA A 705 38.73 -21.37 36.49
CA ALA A 705 38.35 -22.60 37.18
C ALA A 705 36.82 -22.80 37.32
N ASN A 706 36.25 -23.78 36.64
CA ASN A 706 34.82 -24.11 36.68
C ASN A 706 34.37 -24.50 38.09
N THR A 707 35.15 -25.30 38.81
CA THR A 707 34.78 -25.80 40.15
C THR A 707 34.64 -24.69 41.18
N VAL A 708 35.37 -23.57 41.05
CA VAL A 708 35.19 -22.40 41.93
C VAL A 708 33.95 -21.59 41.56
N PHE A 709 33.69 -21.40 40.26
CA PHE A 709 32.50 -20.68 39.82
C PHE A 709 31.21 -21.47 40.05
N ALA A 710 31.27 -22.80 40.07
CA ALA A 710 30.18 -23.66 40.52
C ALA A 710 29.85 -23.45 42.00
N GLN A 711 30.86 -23.42 42.88
CA GLN A 711 30.67 -23.08 44.30
C GLN A 711 30.09 -21.68 44.48
N LEU A 712 30.54 -20.70 43.68
CA LEU A 712 29.93 -19.37 43.70
C LEU A 712 28.48 -19.38 43.23
N GLY A 713 28.15 -20.14 42.19
CA GLY A 713 26.78 -20.30 41.70
C GLY A 713 25.85 -20.82 42.78
N ASP A 714 26.28 -21.86 43.49
CA ASP A 714 25.53 -22.42 44.63
C ASP A 714 25.36 -21.41 45.77
N GLN A 715 26.40 -20.64 46.10
CA GLN A 715 26.31 -19.59 47.12
C GLN A 715 25.43 -18.39 46.72
N ILE A 716 25.38 -18.05 45.43
CA ILE A 716 24.53 -16.97 44.90
C ILE A 716 23.06 -17.45 44.80
N GLY A 717 22.86 -18.72 44.45
CA GLY A 717 21.54 -19.31 44.17
C GLY A 717 20.97 -18.91 42.80
N ALA A 718 19.98 -19.69 42.34
CA ALA A 718 19.33 -19.49 41.03
C ALA A 718 18.70 -18.08 40.92
N ASP A 719 17.92 -17.66 41.92
CA ASP A 719 17.30 -16.33 41.96
C ASP A 719 18.32 -15.20 41.85
N GLY A 720 19.43 -15.31 42.59
CA GLY A 720 20.49 -14.30 42.59
C GLY A 720 21.21 -14.22 41.24
N LEU A 721 21.43 -15.36 40.59
CA LEU A 721 22.11 -15.44 39.30
C LEU A 721 21.22 -14.90 38.18
N VAL A 722 19.95 -15.34 38.10
CA VAL A 722 18.99 -14.88 37.08
C VAL A 722 18.70 -13.40 37.24
N SER A 723 18.34 -12.93 38.44
CA SER A 723 18.03 -11.52 38.67
C SER A 723 19.22 -10.58 38.41
N SER A 724 20.46 -11.07 38.61
CA SER A 724 21.64 -10.31 38.25
C SER A 724 21.86 -10.29 36.74
N SER A 725 21.64 -11.41 36.03
CA SER A 725 21.72 -11.47 34.57
C SER A 725 20.68 -10.58 33.88
N GLU A 726 19.47 -10.50 34.42
CA GLU A 726 18.43 -9.58 33.93
C GLU A 726 18.90 -8.13 33.97
N LYS A 727 19.62 -7.70 35.02
CA LYS A 727 20.21 -6.34 35.06
C LYS A 727 21.21 -6.09 33.92
N PHE A 728 21.88 -7.14 33.43
CA PHE A 728 22.77 -7.05 32.27
C PHE A 728 22.01 -7.04 30.93
N GLY A 729 20.70 -7.35 30.90
CA GLY A 729 19.86 -7.38 29.70
C GLY A 729 19.44 -8.79 29.25
N PHE A 730 19.75 -9.85 30.01
CA PHE A 730 19.18 -11.18 29.72
C PHE A 730 17.67 -11.18 29.99
N ASN A 731 16.93 -12.00 29.25
CA ASN A 731 15.47 -12.07 29.25
C ASN A 731 14.72 -10.80 28.83
N ASP A 732 15.43 -9.75 28.41
CA ASP A 732 14.86 -8.49 27.89
C ASP A 732 14.86 -8.42 26.36
N ALA A 733 13.73 -7.98 25.79
CA ALA A 733 13.65 -7.66 24.37
C ALA A 733 14.23 -6.26 24.13
N LEU A 734 15.54 -6.19 23.91
CA LEU A 734 16.26 -4.93 23.70
C LEU A 734 15.86 -4.27 22.38
N ASN A 735 15.52 -2.97 22.43
CA ASN A 735 15.28 -2.17 21.23
C ASN A 735 16.62 -1.87 20.52
N PHE A 736 16.76 -2.27 19.27
CA PHE A 736 17.99 -2.09 18.49
C PHE A 736 17.66 -1.90 17.01
N ASP A 737 18.53 -1.21 16.26
CA ASP A 737 18.29 -0.86 14.85
C ASP A 737 18.19 -2.08 13.92
N LEU A 738 18.65 -3.25 14.39
CA LEU A 738 18.60 -4.52 13.67
C LEU A 738 17.82 -5.57 14.48
N PRO A 739 17.25 -6.60 13.83
CA PRO A 739 16.68 -7.74 14.55
C PRO A 739 17.67 -8.33 15.55
N LEU A 740 17.25 -8.38 16.82
CA LEU A 740 18.06 -8.79 17.95
C LEU A 740 17.33 -9.90 18.71
N ALA A 741 17.94 -11.08 18.77
CA ALA A 741 17.48 -12.20 19.55
C ALA A 741 17.62 -11.89 21.04
N LYS A 742 16.58 -12.25 21.80
CA LYS A 742 16.58 -12.15 23.26
C LYS A 742 17.55 -13.16 23.85
N SER A 743 18.55 -12.70 24.60
CA SER A 743 19.44 -13.58 25.37
C SER A 743 18.68 -14.19 26.54
N LEU A 744 18.96 -15.44 26.90
CA LEU A 744 18.08 -16.26 27.74
C LEU A 744 18.75 -16.70 29.05
N MET A 745 17.98 -16.63 30.12
CA MET A 745 18.21 -17.33 31.39
C MET A 745 16.94 -18.14 31.75
N PRO A 746 17.07 -19.27 32.46
CA PRO A 746 15.93 -20.06 32.91
C PRO A 746 15.02 -19.34 33.89
N ASP A 747 13.82 -19.88 34.13
CA ASP A 747 13.05 -19.55 35.33
C ASP A 747 13.81 -20.09 36.55
N PRO A 748 14.18 -19.23 37.53
CA PRO A 748 15.00 -19.67 38.66
C PRO A 748 14.30 -20.73 39.54
N ASN A 749 12.97 -20.84 39.50
CA ASN A 749 12.23 -21.85 40.25
C ASN A 749 12.34 -23.26 39.63
N GLU A 750 12.73 -23.33 38.37
CA GLU A 750 12.92 -24.60 37.63
C GLU A 750 14.38 -25.08 37.69
N MET A 751 15.31 -24.20 38.08
CA MET A 751 16.73 -24.51 38.09
C MET A 751 17.11 -25.45 39.24
N THR A 752 17.85 -26.52 38.89
CA THR A 752 18.48 -27.38 39.91
C THR A 752 19.76 -26.74 40.46
N GLU A 753 20.24 -27.23 41.60
CA GLU A 753 21.54 -26.79 42.17
C GLU A 753 22.70 -27.08 41.21
N TRP A 754 22.72 -28.26 40.58
CA TRP A 754 23.73 -28.64 39.59
C TRP A 754 23.66 -27.78 38.33
N GLU A 755 22.45 -27.48 37.84
CA GLU A 755 22.25 -26.55 36.73
C GLU A 755 22.74 -25.15 37.08
N THR A 756 22.40 -24.64 38.26
CA THR A 756 22.85 -23.32 38.74
C THR A 756 24.37 -23.23 38.77
N ALA A 757 25.04 -24.29 39.21
CA ALA A 757 26.49 -24.38 39.25
C ALA A 757 27.14 -24.29 37.85
N TRP A 758 26.57 -24.98 36.85
CA TRP A 758 27.02 -24.90 35.46
C TRP A 758 26.66 -23.57 34.79
N ALA A 759 25.46 -23.04 35.04
CA ALA A 759 25.03 -21.74 34.54
C ALA A 759 25.96 -20.63 35.04
N ALA A 760 26.40 -20.68 36.30
CA ALA A 760 27.38 -19.75 36.88
C ALA A 760 28.78 -19.85 36.21
N ALA A 761 29.13 -21.00 35.63
CA ALA A 761 30.32 -21.18 34.81
C ALA A 761 30.09 -20.83 33.32
N GLY A 762 28.84 -20.60 32.92
CA GLY A 762 28.41 -20.18 31.60
C GLY A 762 27.90 -21.28 30.67
N GLU A 763 27.60 -22.47 31.21
CA GLU A 763 27.10 -23.62 30.44
C GLU A 763 25.61 -23.90 30.71
N PRO A 764 24.75 -23.90 29.68
CA PRO A 764 23.32 -24.21 29.82
C PRO A 764 23.08 -25.73 29.79
N VAL A 765 22.81 -26.33 30.96
CA VAL A 765 22.59 -27.78 31.11
C VAL A 765 21.17 -28.17 31.57
N GLY A 766 20.29 -27.19 31.73
CA GLY A 766 18.92 -27.38 32.24
C GLY A 766 18.02 -28.18 31.31
N GLU A 767 17.15 -29.00 31.89
CA GLU A 767 16.10 -29.77 31.20
C GLU A 767 14.74 -29.52 31.87
N HIS A 768 14.08 -28.42 31.51
CA HIS A 768 12.79 -28.01 32.06
C HIS A 768 11.96 -27.25 31.01
N ALA A 769 10.86 -26.59 31.41
CA ALA A 769 9.93 -25.96 30.48
C ALA A 769 10.43 -24.59 30.00
N SER A 770 11.11 -23.84 30.87
CA SER A 770 11.82 -22.62 30.51
C SER A 770 13.08 -22.95 29.68
N PRO A 771 13.63 -22.00 28.90
CA PRO A 771 14.85 -22.27 28.15
C PRO A 771 16.05 -22.44 29.09
N ALA A 772 16.92 -23.41 28.81
CA ALA A 772 18.22 -23.53 29.48
C ALA A 772 19.07 -22.25 29.25
N GLY A 773 19.90 -21.88 30.23
CA GLY A 773 20.75 -20.70 30.10
C GLY A 773 22.02 -20.77 30.95
N PRO A 774 22.98 -19.86 30.72
CA PRO A 774 22.87 -18.69 29.86
C PRO A 774 22.99 -19.00 28.36
N GLN A 775 22.16 -18.37 27.54
CA GLN A 775 22.36 -18.28 26.09
C GLN A 775 22.41 -16.81 25.69
N ALA A 776 23.42 -16.38 24.94
CA ALA A 776 23.67 -14.97 24.66
C ALA A 776 23.99 -14.70 23.18
N THR A 777 23.60 -13.52 22.72
CA THR A 777 24.12 -12.95 21.48
C THR A 777 25.52 -12.36 21.71
N VAL A 778 26.29 -12.17 20.64
CA VAL A 778 27.61 -11.52 20.75
C VAL A 778 27.47 -10.08 21.23
N LEU A 779 26.44 -9.36 20.77
CA LEU A 779 26.11 -8.03 21.25
C LEU A 779 25.82 -8.02 22.77
N GLN A 780 25.02 -8.98 23.26
CA GLN A 780 24.75 -9.09 24.71
C GLN A 780 26.03 -9.27 25.53
N MET A 781 26.94 -10.13 25.08
CA MET A 781 28.22 -10.32 25.78
C MET A 781 29.15 -9.10 25.68
N ALA A 782 29.06 -8.30 24.61
CA ALA A 782 29.72 -6.99 24.56
C ALA A 782 29.12 -6.03 25.61
N LEU A 783 27.80 -6.00 25.78
CA LEU A 783 27.13 -5.17 26.80
C LEU A 783 27.52 -5.58 28.23
N VAL A 784 27.73 -6.89 28.48
CA VAL A 784 28.29 -7.38 29.76
C VAL A 784 29.67 -6.75 30.03
N GLY A 785 30.53 -6.69 29.01
CA GLY A 785 31.81 -5.98 29.10
C GLY A 785 31.62 -4.47 29.31
N CYS A 786 30.64 -3.84 28.64
CA CYS A 786 30.33 -2.42 28.79
C CYS A 786 29.95 -2.05 30.22
N ALA A 787 29.19 -2.89 30.92
CA ALA A 787 28.86 -2.65 32.33
C ALA A 787 30.13 -2.48 33.18
N ILE A 788 31.14 -3.32 32.94
CA ILE A 788 32.40 -3.27 33.69
C ILE A 788 33.25 -2.08 33.25
N ALA A 789 33.33 -1.84 31.94
CA ALA A 789 34.07 -0.75 31.33
C ALA A 789 33.52 0.64 31.74
N ASN A 790 32.21 0.78 31.85
CA ASN A 790 31.50 2.02 32.16
C ASN A 790 30.95 2.04 33.59
N ASN A 791 31.76 1.61 34.55
CA ASN A 791 31.54 1.84 35.99
C ASN A 791 30.21 1.31 36.56
N GLY A 792 29.75 0.19 36.01
CA GLY A 792 28.51 -0.50 36.42
C GLY A 792 27.29 -0.11 35.60
N THR A 793 27.42 0.77 34.61
CA THR A 793 26.32 1.25 33.77
C THR A 793 26.41 0.69 32.35
N ILE A 794 25.28 0.25 31.80
CA ILE A 794 25.16 -0.13 30.39
C ILE A 794 24.41 0.99 29.66
N MET A 795 24.96 1.43 28.54
CA MET A 795 24.33 2.39 27.63
C MET A 795 23.50 1.66 26.59
N GLN A 796 22.42 2.28 26.12
CA GLN A 796 21.58 1.73 25.04
C GLN A 796 22.41 1.61 23.76
N PRO A 797 22.57 0.41 23.18
CA PRO A 797 23.32 0.26 21.94
C PRO A 797 22.57 0.87 20.75
N TYR A 798 23.29 1.50 19.83
CA TYR A 798 22.74 2.08 18.59
C TYR A 798 23.75 2.07 17.44
N LEU A 799 23.24 2.07 16.21
CA LEU A 799 24.00 2.04 14.95
C LEU A 799 23.88 3.33 14.14
N VAL A 800 22.80 4.11 14.29
CA VAL A 800 22.58 5.36 13.53
C VAL A 800 23.08 6.56 14.33
N ASP A 801 24.17 7.20 13.88
CA ASP A 801 24.69 8.44 14.49
C ASP A 801 23.84 9.66 14.12
N SER A 802 23.55 9.81 12.83
CA SER A 802 22.82 10.97 12.33
C SER A 802 22.13 10.72 10.99
N VAL A 803 21.10 11.51 10.73
CA VAL A 803 20.40 11.58 9.44
C VAL A 803 20.52 13.00 8.91
N ASN A 804 20.88 13.13 7.64
CA ASN A 804 20.94 14.41 6.96
C ASN A 804 20.06 14.36 5.71
N ASN A 805 19.35 15.43 5.40
CA ASN A 805 18.59 15.52 4.16
C ASN A 805 19.50 15.76 2.95
N SER A 806 18.93 15.77 1.75
CA SER A 806 19.65 16.00 0.49
C SER A 806 20.42 17.33 0.43
N ASP A 807 20.06 18.32 1.24
CA ASP A 807 20.76 19.61 1.37
C ASP A 807 21.91 19.57 2.39
N GLY A 808 22.17 18.40 2.99
CA GLY A 808 23.16 18.23 4.06
C GLY A 808 22.74 18.79 5.43
N LYS A 809 21.46 19.16 5.61
CA LYS A 809 20.96 19.59 6.93
C LYS A 809 20.64 18.38 7.78
N ASN A 810 21.13 18.41 9.02
CA ASN A 810 20.86 17.37 9.99
C ASN A 810 19.38 17.40 10.43
N SER A 811 18.68 16.29 10.22
CA SER A 811 17.31 16.08 10.70
C SER A 811 17.25 15.24 11.97
N TYR A 812 18.29 14.45 12.23
CA TYR A 812 18.42 13.63 13.42
C TYR A 812 19.88 13.46 13.85
N ARG A 813 20.09 13.41 15.16
CA ARG A 813 21.34 13.03 15.80
C ARG A 813 21.06 12.19 17.03
N ALA A 814 21.72 11.04 17.15
CA ALA A 814 21.58 10.16 18.30
C ALA A 814 22.02 10.87 19.58
N THR A 815 21.25 10.65 20.64
CA THR A 815 21.58 11.10 21.99
C THR A 815 21.77 9.86 22.86
N PRO A 816 23.00 9.57 23.33
CA PRO A 816 23.27 8.44 24.21
C PRO A 816 22.36 8.43 25.44
N SER A 817 21.86 7.24 25.78
CA SER A 817 20.98 7.05 26.94
C SER A 817 21.38 5.81 27.73
N THR A 818 21.12 5.84 29.04
CA THR A 818 21.39 4.71 29.92
C THR A 818 20.32 3.64 29.75
N MET A 819 20.76 2.39 29.55
CA MET A 819 19.88 1.21 29.50
C MET A 819 19.64 0.67 30.91
N SER A 820 20.72 0.40 31.66
CA SER A 820 20.64 -0.24 32.97
C SER A 820 21.83 0.11 33.87
N ASN A 821 21.62 0.03 35.18
CA ASN A 821 22.68 0.11 36.20
C ASN A 821 22.81 -1.25 36.90
N VAL A 822 23.93 -1.92 36.66
CA VAL A 822 24.18 -3.31 37.06
C VAL A 822 24.79 -3.38 38.46
N CYS A 823 25.84 -2.59 38.71
CA CYS A 823 26.58 -2.60 39.97
C CYS A 823 27.16 -1.21 40.27
N SER A 824 27.80 -1.06 41.44
CA SER A 824 28.47 0.20 41.78
C SER A 824 29.80 0.35 41.02
N SER A 825 30.24 1.60 40.83
CA SER A 825 31.54 1.90 40.22
C SER A 825 32.71 1.23 40.94
N SER A 826 32.62 1.09 42.27
CA SER A 826 33.61 0.37 43.06
C SER A 826 33.67 -1.12 42.72
N VAL A 827 32.52 -1.79 42.59
CA VAL A 827 32.45 -3.20 42.19
C VAL A 827 32.94 -3.37 40.74
N ALA A 828 32.50 -2.53 39.80
CA ALA A 828 32.96 -2.58 38.42
C ALA A 828 34.49 -2.44 38.31
N LYS A 829 35.10 -1.51 39.08
CA LYS A 829 36.56 -1.35 39.13
C LYS A 829 37.27 -2.60 39.66
N ARG A 830 36.75 -3.19 40.74
CA ARG A 830 37.26 -4.43 41.35
C ARG A 830 37.23 -5.61 40.36
N VAL A 831 36.09 -5.82 39.70
CA VAL A 831 35.93 -6.84 38.64
C VAL A 831 36.95 -6.60 37.53
N ARG A 832 37.07 -5.36 37.04
CA ARG A 832 38.00 -4.99 35.98
C ARG A 832 39.46 -5.30 36.33
N THR A 833 39.90 -5.00 37.55
CA THR A 833 41.26 -5.36 38.02
C THR A 833 41.50 -6.87 38.02
N VAL A 834 40.49 -7.68 38.40
CA VAL A 834 40.59 -9.14 38.28
C VAL A 834 40.72 -9.56 36.81
N LEU A 835 39.97 -8.93 35.91
CA LEU A 835 40.02 -9.18 34.46
C LEU A 835 41.33 -8.71 33.80
N GLU A 836 42.02 -7.71 34.33
CA GLU A 836 43.41 -7.38 33.93
C GLU A 836 44.35 -8.56 34.24
N GLY A 837 44.17 -9.18 35.41
CA GLY A 837 44.91 -10.38 35.81
C GLY A 837 44.72 -11.55 34.83
N VAL A 838 43.52 -11.71 34.26
CA VAL A 838 43.25 -12.75 33.25
C VAL A 838 44.14 -12.57 32.01
N VAL A 839 44.34 -11.33 31.57
CA VAL A 839 45.18 -11.00 30.41
C VAL A 839 46.66 -11.07 30.79
N ASN A 840 47.07 -10.55 31.94
CA ASN A 840 48.48 -10.51 32.34
C ASN A 840 49.02 -11.89 32.76
N ASN A 841 48.23 -12.64 33.53
CA ASN A 841 48.70 -13.82 34.28
C ASN A 841 47.93 -15.10 33.96
N GLY A 842 46.87 -15.01 33.16
CA GLY A 842 45.88 -16.07 32.98
C GLY A 842 45.68 -16.51 31.54
N THR A 843 44.44 -16.89 31.25
CA THR A 843 44.00 -17.47 29.98
C THR A 843 43.90 -16.44 28.83
N GLY A 844 43.90 -15.14 29.12
CA GLY A 844 43.70 -14.06 28.14
C GLY A 844 44.97 -13.47 27.54
N LYS A 845 46.16 -14.04 27.79
CA LYS A 845 47.47 -13.46 27.41
C LYS A 845 47.61 -13.03 25.95
N ALA A 846 46.95 -13.74 25.03
CA ALA A 846 47.00 -13.41 23.61
C ALA A 846 46.33 -12.07 23.26
N ALA A 847 45.47 -11.52 24.14
CA ALA A 847 44.82 -10.23 23.96
C ALA A 847 45.67 -9.03 24.42
N ALA A 848 46.83 -9.25 25.05
CA ALA A 848 47.66 -8.17 25.60
C ALA A 848 48.19 -7.23 24.50
N ILE A 849 48.15 -5.93 24.72
CA ILE A 849 48.67 -4.93 23.78
C ILE A 849 49.84 -4.20 24.45
N SER A 850 50.99 -4.15 23.78
CA SER A 850 52.15 -3.43 24.33
C SER A 850 51.83 -1.94 24.52
N GLY A 851 52.06 -1.43 25.73
CA GLY A 851 51.86 -0.01 26.06
C GLY A 851 50.48 0.33 26.65
N VAL A 852 49.50 -0.58 26.59
CA VAL A 852 48.14 -0.34 27.10
C VAL A 852 47.66 -1.54 27.93
N GLN A 853 47.09 -1.27 29.10
CA GLN A 853 46.52 -2.32 29.94
C GLN A 853 45.16 -2.76 29.39
N ILE A 854 45.02 -4.05 29.13
CA ILE A 854 43.79 -4.68 28.65
C ILE A 854 43.20 -5.54 29.77
N ALA A 855 41.88 -5.50 29.91
CA ALA A 855 41.12 -6.38 30.79
C ALA A 855 40.21 -7.27 29.93
N GLY A 856 40.00 -8.52 30.31
CA GLY A 856 39.06 -9.37 29.58
C GLY A 856 38.91 -10.77 30.13
N LYS A 857 38.03 -11.56 29.50
CA LYS A 857 37.76 -12.94 29.85
C LYS A 857 37.61 -13.80 28.60
N THR A 858 38.27 -14.95 28.61
CA THR A 858 38.09 -16.03 27.61
C THR A 858 36.88 -16.90 27.95
N GLY A 859 36.29 -17.49 26.92
CA GLY A 859 35.28 -18.54 27.04
C GLY A 859 35.56 -19.70 26.09
N THR A 860 35.13 -20.88 26.50
CA THR A 860 35.05 -22.09 25.69
C THR A 860 33.74 -22.73 26.06
N ALA A 861 32.95 -23.07 25.07
CA ALA A 861 31.61 -23.61 25.26
C ALA A 861 31.47 -24.95 24.54
N GLU A 862 31.05 -25.97 25.28
CA GLU A 862 30.86 -27.33 24.79
C GLU A 862 29.48 -27.41 24.13
N THR A 863 29.44 -27.34 22.80
CA THR A 863 28.18 -27.26 22.04
C THR A 863 27.67 -28.62 21.54
N GLY A 864 28.28 -29.73 22.01
CA GLY A 864 28.02 -31.07 21.48
C GLY A 864 28.51 -31.29 20.03
N LYS A 865 29.21 -30.32 19.46
CA LYS A 865 29.82 -30.36 18.12
C LYS A 865 31.21 -31.02 18.14
N GLU A 866 31.84 -31.19 16.97
CA GLU A 866 33.17 -31.81 16.85
C GLU A 866 34.25 -30.99 17.60
N LYS A 867 34.07 -29.66 17.67
CA LYS A 867 34.96 -28.74 18.37
C LYS A 867 34.18 -27.67 19.12
N ASP A 868 34.76 -27.19 20.20
CA ASP A 868 34.17 -26.13 21.02
C ASP A 868 34.21 -24.76 20.33
N ASP A 869 33.23 -23.95 20.68
CA ASP A 869 33.18 -22.53 20.31
C ASP A 869 34.13 -21.74 21.21
N ARG A 870 34.84 -20.76 20.64
CA ARG A 870 35.85 -19.96 21.34
C ARG A 870 35.39 -18.52 21.49
N TRP A 871 35.34 -18.05 22.72
CA TRP A 871 34.88 -16.71 23.07
C TRP A 871 35.97 -15.84 23.68
N PHE A 872 35.85 -14.53 23.49
CA PHE A 872 36.56 -13.54 24.28
C PHE A 872 35.74 -12.26 24.41
N VAL A 873 35.67 -11.71 25.62
CA VAL A 873 35.15 -10.36 25.90
C VAL A 873 36.29 -9.56 26.53
N GLY A 874 36.72 -8.48 25.87
CA GLY A 874 37.82 -7.64 26.33
C GLY A 874 37.50 -6.15 26.26
N MET A 875 38.20 -5.35 27.04
CA MET A 875 38.03 -3.91 27.14
C MET A 875 39.37 -3.21 27.35
N GLY A 876 39.51 -2.01 26.79
CA GLY A 876 40.74 -1.24 26.84
C GLY A 876 40.56 0.24 26.50
N PRO A 877 41.50 1.11 26.93
CA PRO A 877 42.45 0.91 28.02
C PRO A 877 41.70 0.61 29.33
N SER A 878 42.25 -0.18 30.26
CA SER A 878 41.47 -0.62 31.43
C SER A 878 41.15 0.52 32.41
N ASP A 879 41.99 1.54 32.50
CA ASP A 879 41.85 2.70 33.37
C ASP A 879 40.80 3.71 32.87
N ASP A 880 40.69 3.89 31.55
CA ASP A 880 39.62 4.67 30.90
C ASP A 880 39.11 3.96 29.64
N CYS A 881 38.24 2.97 29.81
CA CYS A 881 37.79 2.12 28.71
C CYS A 881 37.07 2.92 27.63
N SER A 882 37.64 2.91 26.42
CA SER A 882 37.08 3.56 25.24
C SER A 882 36.43 2.57 24.27
N VAL A 883 36.74 1.28 24.42
CA VAL A 883 36.17 0.21 23.59
C VAL A 883 36.02 -1.09 24.39
N VAL A 884 34.94 -1.81 24.09
CA VAL A 884 34.72 -3.21 24.47
C VAL A 884 34.57 -4.03 23.20
N VAL A 885 35.21 -5.20 23.15
CA VAL A 885 35.15 -6.16 22.04
C VAL A 885 34.66 -7.51 22.56
N ALA A 886 33.63 -8.06 21.94
CA ALA A 886 33.20 -9.45 22.10
C ALA A 886 33.35 -10.20 20.78
N VAL A 887 33.95 -11.39 20.82
CA VAL A 887 34.12 -12.25 19.63
C VAL A 887 33.82 -13.69 19.97
N VAL A 888 33.14 -14.37 19.04
CA VAL A 888 32.93 -15.82 19.03
C VAL A 888 33.40 -16.41 17.71
N LEU A 889 34.11 -17.54 17.80
CA LEU A 889 34.51 -18.37 16.67
C LEU A 889 33.90 -19.76 16.86
N GLU A 890 33.00 -20.15 15.98
CA GLU A 890 32.34 -21.45 16.02
C GLU A 890 33.34 -22.56 15.65
N GLU A 891 33.31 -23.66 16.41
CA GLU A 891 34.09 -24.88 16.15
C GLU A 891 35.60 -24.65 15.92
N ALA A 892 36.16 -23.59 16.53
CA ALA A 892 37.56 -23.23 16.35
C ALA A 892 38.51 -24.19 17.09
N GLY A 893 38.03 -24.83 18.17
CA GLY A 893 38.78 -25.80 18.96
C GLY A 893 40.10 -25.26 19.55
N GLU A 894 41.00 -26.17 19.92
CA GLU A 894 42.28 -25.84 20.57
C GLU A 894 43.42 -25.50 19.60
N SER A 895 43.31 -25.86 18.32
CA SER A 895 44.38 -25.68 17.33
C SER A 895 44.63 -24.23 16.91
N LEU A 896 43.71 -23.30 17.20
CA LEU A 896 43.87 -21.89 16.90
C LEU A 896 44.79 -21.22 17.93
N SER A 897 46.03 -20.93 17.53
CA SER A 897 47.00 -20.19 18.36
C SER A 897 46.41 -18.86 18.85
N GLY A 898 46.43 -18.64 20.17
CA GLY A 898 45.84 -17.47 20.82
C GLY A 898 44.31 -17.45 20.89
N GLY A 899 43.61 -18.39 20.23
CA GLY A 899 42.15 -18.52 20.24
C GLY A 899 41.42 -17.23 19.85
N ALA A 900 40.21 -17.06 20.39
CA ALA A 900 39.40 -15.87 20.24
C ALA A 900 40.07 -14.60 20.82
N ALA A 901 40.85 -14.74 21.91
CA ALA A 901 41.58 -13.64 22.53
C ALA A 901 42.63 -13.01 21.59
N GLY A 902 43.38 -13.84 20.86
CA GLY A 902 44.34 -13.37 19.86
C GLY A 902 43.67 -12.68 18.66
N ARG A 903 42.47 -13.13 18.27
CA ARG A 903 41.67 -12.46 17.23
C ARG A 903 41.13 -11.11 17.71
N ALA A 904 40.64 -11.03 18.94
CA ALA A 904 40.15 -9.80 19.55
C ALA A 904 41.25 -8.73 19.72
N GLN A 905 42.51 -9.15 19.93
CA GLN A 905 43.66 -8.23 20.06
C GLN A 905 43.76 -7.26 18.86
N GLY A 906 43.57 -7.76 17.63
CA GLY A 906 43.64 -6.93 16.43
C GLY A 906 42.52 -5.89 16.36
N VAL A 907 41.32 -6.26 16.81
CA VAL A 907 40.15 -5.36 16.87
C VAL A 907 40.33 -4.31 17.95
N LEU A 908 40.77 -4.71 19.15
CA LEU A 908 41.08 -3.79 20.25
C LEU A 908 42.16 -2.80 19.85
N ARG A 909 43.25 -3.26 19.23
CA ARG A 909 44.33 -2.39 18.72
C ARG A 909 43.80 -1.37 17.71
N ALA A 910 43.07 -1.82 16.70
CA ALA A 910 42.52 -0.94 15.67
C ALA A 910 41.57 0.11 16.28
N ALA A 911 40.71 -0.27 17.21
CA ALA A 911 39.82 0.66 17.89
C ALA A 911 40.57 1.70 18.73
N LEU A 912 41.59 1.27 19.48
CA LEU A 912 42.42 2.16 20.29
C LEU A 912 43.22 3.14 19.43
N GLU A 913 43.80 2.70 18.31
CA GLU A 913 44.51 3.57 17.35
C GLU A 913 43.55 4.62 16.76
N VAL A 914 42.35 4.21 16.32
CA VAL A 914 41.32 5.12 15.78
C VAL A 914 40.85 6.14 16.82
N GLN A 915 40.77 5.74 18.10
CA GLN A 915 40.35 6.61 19.20
C GLN A 915 41.50 7.46 19.78
N GLY A 916 42.74 7.29 19.31
CA GLY A 916 43.90 8.06 19.78
C GLY A 916 44.45 7.61 21.14
N ASN A 917 44.22 6.35 21.51
CA ASN A 917 44.63 5.76 22.80
C ASN A 917 45.86 4.83 22.69
N LEU A 918 46.54 4.80 21.53
CA LEU A 918 47.75 4.01 21.26
C LEU A 918 48.84 4.84 20.55
#